data_AF-A0A9F7R4S3-F1
#
_entry.id   AF-A0A9F7R4S3-F1
#
_cell.length_a   1.000
_cell.length_b   1.000
_cell.length_c   1.000
_cell.angle_alpha   90.00
_cell.angle_beta   90.00
_cell.angle_gamma   90.00
#
_symmetry.space_group_name_H-M   'P 1'
#
loop_
_entity.id
_entity.type
_entity.pdbx_description
1 polymer ?
#
loop_
_entity_poly.entity_id
_entity_poly.type
_entity_poly.pdbx_seq_one_letter_code
_entity_poly.pdbx_strand_id
1 'polypeptide(L)'
;MGNYKSRPTQTCTDEWKKKVSESYSVIMEKLDDDLRIKDEEYSELKHVFSSDEAFNKVNLNYRSEAGLSLLHLCCICTGNKNHIRTLMLKGLRASRLSRNGFTALHLAAYTDSAELVTALLHGGADVQQVGYGALTALHIATIAGHHEVCKLLLKFGADVNFSGEVGDRPLHLAAAKGFLNIIRLLMEDGGKVDVNAQDNEDHVPLHFCARFGHHEVVRFLLQGNFNVLPHSINIYGDTPLHLACYNGKFEVVKELVQLTGTESLSKENIFSETGFHSACTYGKDMDMVKFLISQNAVNVNHQGRDGHTGLHSACFHGHIRLVQFLLDSGADMNLVACDPSRSSGEKDEQTCLMWAYEKGHDAIVTLLKHYKRPLEDSPCNEYSQPGGDGSYVSVPSPLGKIKNMTKEKADVLLLRASLPSHFHLQLSELEFHEIIGSGSFGKVYRGKCRNKIVAIKRYRANTYCSKSDTDMFCREVSILCRLNHPCVIPFVGACLDDPSQFAIVTQYVSGGSLFSLLHEQKRLIDLQSKLIIAMDVARGMEYLHNLTQPIIHRDLNSHNILLYEDGHAVVADFGESRFLLSMDEDNMTKQPGNLRWMAPEVFTQCTRYTVKADMFSYALCLWELLTGEIPFAHLKPAAAAADMAYHHIRPPIGYSIPKPLSALLMRGWNACPEERPEFSEVVSKLEECLCNIELMSPASSNSSGSLSPSASSDCLFGRMSPGRSHVAALRSRFELEYALNTRAVWSSGRRSSQGLSLDELRRNMQFPIDRNGYVSDPLSTMRFHSSSNTSLEDAS
;
A
#
# COMPACT_ATOMS: atom_id res chain seq x y z
N MET A 1 26.10 -8.20 4.72
CA MET A 1 26.09 -9.58 5.27
C MET A 1 24.91 -9.66 6.22
N GLY A 2 23.81 -10.29 5.78
CA GLY A 2 22.51 -10.22 6.45
C GLY A 2 22.22 -11.46 7.30
N ASN A 3 21.54 -11.26 8.42
CA ASN A 3 20.84 -12.31 9.17
C ASN A 3 19.70 -12.88 8.31
N TYR A 4 19.36 -14.17 8.43
CA TYR A 4 18.17 -14.78 7.81
C TYR A 4 16.90 -13.92 7.97
N LYS A 5 16.65 -13.34 9.16
CA LYS A 5 15.49 -12.47 9.42
C LYS A 5 15.54 -11.10 8.75
N SER A 6 16.74 -10.62 8.40
CA SER A 6 16.93 -9.35 7.69
C SER A 6 16.77 -9.49 6.17
N ARG A 7 16.52 -10.72 5.69
CA ARG A 7 16.22 -11.00 4.29
C ARG A 7 14.93 -10.28 3.88
N PRO A 8 14.88 -9.65 2.69
CA PRO A 8 13.64 -9.11 2.16
C PRO A 8 12.56 -10.22 2.08
N THR A 9 11.30 -9.89 2.39
CA THR A 9 10.20 -10.87 2.44
C THR A 9 9.77 -11.36 1.05
N GLN A 10 10.11 -10.61 0.00
CA GLN A 10 10.25 -11.16 -1.34
C GLN A 10 11.62 -11.79 -1.38
N THR A 11 11.71 -13.10 -1.64
CA THR A 11 13.03 -13.73 -1.74
C THR A 11 13.88 -12.93 -2.74
N CYS A 12 15.19 -12.86 -2.58
CA CYS A 12 16.07 -12.25 -3.58
C CYS A 12 15.80 -12.84 -4.98
N THR A 13 15.39 -14.11 -4.99
CA THR A 13 14.74 -14.73 -6.13
C THR A 13 13.47 -13.97 -6.57
N ASP A 14 12.42 -13.80 -5.78
CA ASP A 14 11.20 -13.06 -6.19
C ASP A 14 11.43 -11.63 -6.71
N GLU A 15 12.33 -10.85 -6.11
CA GLU A 15 12.66 -9.50 -6.64
C GLU A 15 13.32 -9.58 -8.02
N TRP A 16 14.22 -10.53 -8.22
CA TRP A 16 14.78 -10.79 -9.55
C TRP A 16 13.75 -11.39 -10.50
N LYS A 17 12.83 -12.25 -10.02
CA LYS A 17 11.71 -12.79 -10.81
C LYS A 17 10.91 -11.64 -11.36
N LYS A 18 10.63 -10.68 -10.49
CA LYS A 18 9.90 -9.47 -10.79
C LYS A 18 10.69 -8.61 -11.77
N LYS A 19 11.95 -8.27 -11.49
CA LYS A 19 12.78 -7.46 -12.39
C LYS A 19 12.98 -8.06 -13.78
N VAL A 20 13.33 -9.34 -13.87
CA VAL A 20 13.59 -10.03 -15.14
C VAL A 20 12.29 -10.31 -15.90
N SER A 21 11.24 -10.79 -15.22
CA SER A 21 9.95 -11.05 -15.85
C SER A 21 9.22 -9.76 -16.23
N GLU A 22 9.29 -8.70 -15.42
CA GLU A 22 8.74 -7.39 -15.76
C GLU A 22 9.56 -6.73 -16.86
N SER A 23 10.90 -6.82 -16.85
CA SER A 23 11.74 -6.29 -17.92
C SER A 23 11.42 -6.94 -19.27
N TYR A 24 11.39 -8.28 -19.34
CA TYR A 24 11.03 -8.97 -20.58
C TYR A 24 9.56 -8.79 -20.97
N SER A 25 8.65 -8.70 -20.00
CA SER A 25 7.23 -8.40 -20.28
C SER A 25 7.07 -7.00 -20.87
N VAL A 26 7.80 -6.00 -20.37
CA VAL A 26 7.78 -4.62 -20.90
C VAL A 26 8.37 -4.58 -22.31
N ILE A 27 9.44 -5.34 -22.58
CA ILE A 27 10.01 -5.46 -23.93
C ILE A 27 8.96 -6.03 -24.90
N MET A 28 8.27 -7.10 -24.51
CA MET A 28 7.23 -7.72 -25.33
C MET A 28 6.01 -6.83 -25.52
N GLU A 29 5.55 -6.14 -24.46
CA GLU A 29 4.47 -5.16 -24.56
C GLU A 29 4.80 -4.03 -25.52
N LYS A 30 6.03 -3.51 -25.50
CA LYS A 30 6.49 -2.49 -26.43
C LYS A 30 6.58 -2.98 -27.87
N LEU A 31 6.99 -4.24 -28.08
CA LEU A 31 6.98 -4.87 -29.41
C LEU A 31 5.54 -5.07 -29.92
N ASP A 32 4.63 -5.52 -29.04
CA ASP A 32 3.22 -5.69 -29.35
C ASP A 32 2.54 -4.35 -29.65
N ASP A 33 2.90 -3.28 -28.95
CA ASP A 33 2.41 -1.93 -29.23
C ASP A 33 2.89 -1.42 -30.59
N ASP A 34 4.13 -1.73 -31.00
CA ASP A 34 4.61 -1.44 -32.36
C ASP A 34 3.86 -2.26 -33.43
N LEU A 35 3.28 -3.42 -33.09
CA LEU A 35 2.46 -4.24 -33.99
C LEU A 35 1.00 -3.73 -34.10
N ARG A 36 0.51 -2.99 -33.10
CA ARG A 36 -0.88 -2.49 -33.06
C ARG A 36 -1.04 -1.26 -33.95
N ILE A 37 -1.49 -1.48 -35.18
CA ILE A 37 -1.83 -0.43 -36.14
C ILE A 37 -3.36 -0.31 -36.21
N LYS A 38 -3.89 0.92 -36.34
CA LYS A 38 -5.33 1.17 -36.47
C LYS A 38 -5.88 0.48 -37.72
N ASP A 39 -7.09 -0.07 -37.66
CA ASP A 39 -7.70 -0.86 -38.76
C ASP A 39 -7.78 -0.08 -40.10
N GLU A 40 -8.06 1.22 -40.02
CA GLU A 40 -8.10 2.11 -41.19
C GLU A 40 -6.73 2.24 -41.86
N GLU A 41 -5.69 2.50 -41.05
CA GLU A 41 -4.29 2.61 -41.50
C GLU A 41 -3.75 1.27 -42.00
N TYR A 42 -4.10 0.18 -41.33
CA TYR A 42 -3.75 -1.18 -41.75
C TYR A 42 -4.34 -1.52 -43.12
N SER A 43 -5.60 -1.15 -43.36
CA SER A 43 -6.29 -1.39 -44.64
C SER A 43 -5.66 -0.61 -45.80
N GLU A 44 -5.32 0.65 -45.57
CA GLU A 44 -4.61 1.49 -46.55
C GLU A 44 -3.22 0.93 -46.87
N LEU A 45 -2.44 0.61 -45.83
CA LEU A 45 -1.11 0.04 -45.98
C LEU A 45 -1.13 -1.32 -46.69
N LYS A 46 -2.13 -2.17 -46.38
CA LYS A 46 -2.32 -3.45 -47.06
C LYS A 46 -2.58 -3.27 -48.56
N HIS A 47 -3.40 -2.29 -48.94
CA HIS A 47 -3.60 -1.95 -50.35
C HIS A 47 -2.30 -1.45 -51.00
N VAL A 48 -1.55 -0.58 -50.33
CA VAL A 48 -0.26 -0.07 -50.80
C VAL A 48 0.75 -1.20 -51.04
N PHE A 49 0.89 -2.15 -50.11
CA PHE A 49 1.79 -3.30 -50.26
C PHE A 49 1.26 -4.37 -51.22
N SER A 50 0.01 -4.29 -51.68
CA SER A 50 -0.56 -5.25 -52.65
C SER A 50 -0.53 -4.75 -54.10
N SER A 51 -0.16 -3.48 -54.34
CA SER A 51 -0.17 -2.84 -55.66
C SER A 51 1.16 -2.18 -55.97
N ASP A 52 1.87 -2.68 -57.00
CA ASP A 52 3.15 -2.12 -57.45
C ASP A 52 3.03 -0.64 -57.86
N GLU A 53 1.86 -0.23 -58.39
CA GLU A 53 1.62 1.17 -58.77
C GLU A 53 1.49 2.06 -57.53
N ALA A 54 0.72 1.61 -56.52
CA ALA A 54 0.56 2.34 -55.27
C ALA A 54 1.88 2.40 -54.48
N PHE A 55 2.61 1.28 -54.44
CA PHE A 55 3.90 1.17 -53.77
C PHE A 55 4.99 2.04 -54.43
N ASN A 56 4.92 2.28 -55.73
CA ASN A 56 5.90 3.18 -56.36
C ASN A 56 5.70 4.65 -56.00
N LYS A 57 4.48 5.03 -55.58
CA LYS A 57 4.09 6.41 -55.22
C LYS A 57 4.22 6.72 -53.72
N VAL A 58 4.60 5.76 -52.86
CA VAL A 58 4.70 6.03 -51.41
C VAL A 58 5.77 7.06 -51.07
N ASN A 59 5.42 7.94 -50.13
CA ASN A 59 6.33 8.90 -49.53
C ASN A 59 7.31 8.18 -48.59
N LEU A 60 8.59 8.15 -48.94
CA LEU A 60 9.67 7.53 -48.15
C LEU A 60 9.84 8.13 -46.74
N ASN A 61 9.37 9.37 -46.55
CA ASN A 61 9.38 10.06 -45.27
C ASN A 61 8.15 9.76 -44.40
N TYR A 62 7.17 9.01 -44.91
CA TYR A 62 5.97 8.63 -44.17
C TYR A 62 6.29 7.92 -42.86
N ARG A 63 5.58 8.29 -41.80
CA ARG A 63 5.63 7.64 -40.50
C ARG A 63 4.23 7.46 -39.96
N SER A 64 3.97 6.31 -39.35
CA SER A 64 2.75 6.11 -38.56
C SER A 64 2.74 7.00 -37.32
N GLU A 65 1.61 7.06 -36.64
CA GLU A 65 1.50 7.70 -35.33
C GLU A 65 2.47 7.09 -34.30
N ALA A 66 2.82 5.81 -34.40
CA ALA A 66 3.82 5.16 -33.56
C ALA A 66 5.28 5.42 -33.99
N GLY A 67 5.49 6.26 -35.02
CA GLY A 67 6.81 6.58 -35.57
C GLY A 67 7.42 5.48 -36.44
N LEU A 68 6.63 4.49 -36.87
CA LEU A 68 7.09 3.38 -37.69
C LEU A 68 7.43 3.87 -39.10
N SER A 69 8.60 3.48 -39.61
CA SER A 69 8.97 3.72 -41.01
C SER A 69 8.31 2.69 -41.94
N LEU A 70 8.33 2.94 -43.26
CA LEU A 70 7.84 1.95 -44.24
C LEU A 70 8.55 0.59 -44.12
N LEU A 71 9.81 0.54 -43.68
CA LEU A 71 10.50 -0.73 -43.42
C LEU A 71 9.92 -1.48 -42.22
N HIS A 72 9.52 -0.78 -41.15
CA HIS A 72 8.81 -1.39 -40.02
C HIS A 72 7.45 -1.92 -40.47
N LEU A 73 6.69 -1.09 -41.19
CA LEU A 73 5.34 -1.42 -41.66
C LEU A 73 5.34 -2.59 -42.64
N CYS A 74 6.39 -2.75 -43.47
CA CYS A 74 6.59 -3.97 -44.26
C CYS A 74 6.62 -5.24 -43.40
N CYS A 75 7.19 -5.16 -42.20
CA CYS A 75 7.30 -6.31 -41.29
C CYS A 75 5.99 -6.62 -40.54
N ILE A 76 4.99 -5.73 -40.63
CA ILE A 76 3.71 -5.83 -39.91
C ILE A 76 2.54 -6.11 -40.88
N CYS A 77 2.45 -5.38 -42.00
CA CYS A 77 1.21 -5.24 -42.79
C CYS A 77 1.15 -6.04 -44.10
N THR A 78 1.89 -7.14 -44.26
CA THR A 78 2.04 -7.97 -45.51
C THR A 78 3.15 -7.57 -46.49
N GLY A 79 4.19 -6.86 -46.03
CA GLY A 79 5.38 -6.62 -46.85
C GLY A 79 6.09 -7.92 -47.26
N ASN A 80 6.83 -7.87 -48.36
CA ASN A 80 7.62 -8.99 -48.88
C ASN A 80 9.07 -8.57 -49.09
N LYS A 81 9.96 -9.50 -49.44
CA LYS A 81 11.38 -9.20 -49.70
C LYS A 81 11.62 -8.16 -50.79
N ASN A 82 10.74 -8.05 -51.79
CA ASN A 82 10.89 -7.10 -52.88
C ASN A 82 10.58 -5.66 -52.41
N HIS A 83 9.59 -5.49 -51.53
CA HIS A 83 9.29 -4.21 -50.89
C HIS A 83 10.48 -3.72 -50.05
N ILE A 84 11.05 -4.59 -49.21
CA ILE A 84 12.24 -4.26 -48.42
C ILE A 84 13.39 -3.82 -49.32
N ARG A 85 13.74 -4.63 -50.34
CA ARG A 85 14.82 -4.30 -51.28
C ARG A 85 14.59 -2.97 -51.98
N THR A 86 13.38 -2.72 -52.47
CA THR A 86 13.04 -1.48 -53.17
C THR A 86 13.16 -0.26 -52.26
N LEU A 87 12.66 -0.35 -51.02
CA LEU A 87 12.75 0.75 -50.06
C LEU A 87 14.20 1.05 -49.68
N MET A 88 15.03 0.02 -49.50
CA MET A 88 16.45 0.19 -49.19
C MET A 88 17.23 0.78 -50.38
N LEU A 89 16.95 0.33 -51.61
CA LEU A 89 17.52 0.93 -52.84
C LEU A 89 17.10 2.40 -53.01
N LYS A 90 15.88 2.75 -52.63
CA LYS A 90 15.39 4.15 -52.59
C LYS A 90 15.98 4.96 -51.42
N GLY A 91 16.88 4.38 -50.61
CA GLY A 91 17.64 5.08 -49.58
C GLY A 91 17.05 5.05 -48.17
N LEU A 92 16.04 4.21 -47.88
CA LEU A 92 15.60 4.01 -46.48
C LEU A 92 16.67 3.27 -45.67
N ARG A 93 17.07 3.88 -44.55
CA ARG A 93 18.02 3.28 -43.61
C ARG A 93 17.33 2.22 -42.74
N ALA A 94 17.90 1.02 -42.70
CA ALA A 94 17.44 -0.07 -41.84
C ALA A 94 17.74 0.14 -40.35
N SER A 95 18.70 1.01 -40.00
CA SER A 95 19.07 1.36 -38.62
C SER A 95 18.09 2.30 -37.92
N ARG A 96 17.03 2.76 -38.59
CA ARG A 96 16.05 3.67 -37.98
C ARG A 96 15.23 2.93 -36.93
N LEU A 97 15.04 3.56 -35.77
CA LEU A 97 14.26 3.05 -34.65
C LEU A 97 12.81 3.56 -34.68
N SER A 98 11.87 2.75 -34.20
CA SER A 98 10.51 3.14 -33.82
C SER A 98 10.51 4.00 -32.56
N ARG A 99 9.35 4.55 -32.15
CA ARG A 99 9.26 5.27 -30.86
C ARG A 99 9.54 4.39 -29.66
N ASN A 100 9.26 3.09 -29.76
CA ASN A 100 9.58 2.11 -28.74
C ASN A 100 11.03 1.63 -28.79
N GLY A 101 11.83 2.09 -29.76
CA GLY A 101 13.26 1.80 -29.83
C GLY A 101 13.61 0.53 -30.58
N PHE A 102 12.77 0.04 -31.49
CA PHE A 102 13.05 -1.16 -32.28
C PHE A 102 13.33 -0.81 -33.73
N THR A 103 14.18 -1.61 -34.40
CA THR A 103 14.40 -1.50 -35.86
C THR A 103 13.42 -2.40 -36.61
N ALA A 104 13.37 -2.24 -37.95
CA ALA A 104 12.65 -3.18 -38.80
C ALA A 104 13.18 -4.62 -38.65
N LEU A 105 14.48 -4.79 -38.39
CA LEU A 105 15.08 -6.11 -38.15
C LEU A 105 14.59 -6.74 -36.84
N HIS A 106 14.42 -5.95 -35.77
CA HIS A 106 13.83 -6.42 -34.52
C HIS A 106 12.37 -6.86 -34.70
N LEU A 107 11.56 -6.08 -35.43
CA LEU A 107 10.16 -6.46 -35.70
C LEU A 107 10.07 -7.71 -36.59
N ALA A 108 10.87 -7.80 -37.65
CA ALA A 108 10.93 -8.99 -38.50
C ALA A 108 11.38 -10.24 -37.72
N ALA A 109 12.29 -10.05 -36.74
CA ALA A 109 12.71 -11.10 -35.85
C ALA A 109 11.61 -11.51 -34.88
N TYR A 110 10.80 -10.57 -34.37
CA TYR A 110 9.69 -10.85 -33.47
C TYR A 110 8.48 -11.50 -34.15
N THR A 111 8.19 -11.14 -35.41
CA THR A 111 7.08 -11.69 -36.20
C THR A 111 7.39 -13.02 -36.89
N ASP A 112 8.52 -13.65 -36.56
CA ASP A 112 9.01 -14.92 -37.14
C ASP A 112 9.13 -14.90 -38.68
N SER A 113 9.50 -13.74 -39.25
CA SER A 113 9.57 -13.59 -40.71
C SER A 113 10.98 -13.80 -41.25
N ALA A 114 11.39 -15.06 -41.36
CA ALA A 114 12.69 -15.47 -41.92
C ALA A 114 13.01 -14.83 -43.30
N GLU A 115 12.00 -14.68 -44.16
CA GLU A 115 12.15 -14.03 -45.47
C GLU A 115 12.51 -12.54 -45.34
N LEU A 116 11.82 -11.81 -44.46
CA LEU A 116 12.06 -10.38 -44.26
C LEU A 116 13.37 -10.11 -43.51
N VAL A 117 13.70 -10.93 -42.52
CA VAL A 117 15.01 -10.92 -41.85
C VAL A 117 16.13 -11.08 -42.89
N THR A 118 16.02 -12.06 -43.77
CA THR A 118 16.98 -12.30 -44.86
C THR A 118 17.06 -11.13 -45.83
N ALA A 119 15.93 -10.51 -46.18
CA ALA A 119 15.89 -9.36 -47.08
C ALA A 119 16.55 -8.11 -46.47
N LEU A 120 16.28 -7.84 -45.19
CA LEU A 120 16.87 -6.72 -44.45
C LEU A 120 18.39 -6.87 -44.31
N LEU A 121 18.88 -8.06 -43.94
CA LEU A 121 20.31 -8.34 -43.78
C LEU A 121 21.07 -8.22 -45.11
N HIS A 122 20.56 -8.80 -46.20
CA HIS A 122 21.16 -8.61 -47.52
C HIS A 122 21.12 -7.15 -48.01
N GLY A 123 20.15 -6.37 -47.55
CA GLY A 123 20.08 -4.94 -47.84
C GLY A 123 21.10 -4.10 -47.07
N GLY A 124 21.85 -4.69 -46.14
CA GLY A 124 22.83 -3.99 -45.30
C GLY A 124 22.29 -3.51 -43.96
N ALA A 125 21.21 -4.12 -43.45
CA ALA A 125 20.85 -3.95 -42.04
C ALA A 125 21.99 -4.51 -41.15
N ASP A 126 22.43 -3.72 -40.18
CA ASP A 126 23.41 -4.16 -39.20
C ASP A 126 22.79 -5.20 -38.27
N VAL A 127 23.36 -6.42 -38.28
CA VAL A 127 22.89 -7.56 -37.48
C VAL A 127 23.09 -7.34 -35.97
N GLN A 128 24.02 -6.44 -35.60
CA GLN A 128 24.36 -6.11 -34.21
C GLN A 128 23.70 -4.81 -33.74
N GLN A 129 22.87 -4.17 -34.58
CA GLN A 129 22.18 -2.95 -34.21
C GLN A 129 21.29 -3.21 -32.99
N VAL A 130 21.56 -2.47 -31.91
CA VAL A 130 20.78 -2.56 -30.68
C VAL A 130 19.52 -1.71 -30.75
N GLY A 131 18.46 -2.20 -30.12
CA GLY A 131 17.21 -1.51 -29.87
C GLY A 131 17.00 -1.17 -28.39
N TYR A 132 15.75 -1.21 -27.94
CA TYR A 132 15.38 -1.03 -26.54
C TYR A 132 16.05 -2.08 -25.63
N GLY A 133 16.53 -1.66 -24.46
CA GLY A 133 17.24 -2.54 -23.51
C GLY A 133 18.62 -3.01 -23.99
N ALA A 134 19.21 -2.32 -24.97
CA ALA A 134 20.43 -2.74 -25.68
C ALA A 134 20.33 -4.14 -26.32
N LEU A 135 19.12 -4.61 -26.62
CA LEU A 135 18.89 -5.92 -27.22
C LEU A 135 19.13 -5.89 -28.73
N THR A 136 19.72 -6.96 -29.26
CA THR A 136 19.87 -7.17 -30.71
C THR A 136 18.69 -7.99 -31.26
N ALA A 137 18.60 -8.10 -32.59
CA ALA A 137 17.60 -8.97 -33.22
C ALA A 137 17.71 -10.44 -32.76
N LEU A 138 18.92 -10.92 -32.43
CA LEU A 138 19.13 -12.28 -31.92
C LEU A 138 18.54 -12.46 -30.52
N HIS A 139 18.62 -11.43 -29.66
CA HIS A 139 17.93 -11.45 -28.37
C HIS A 139 16.43 -11.58 -28.57
N ILE A 140 15.83 -10.71 -29.39
CA ILE A 140 14.37 -10.70 -29.62
C ILE A 140 13.87 -12.04 -30.18
N ALA A 141 14.54 -12.59 -31.20
CA ALA A 141 14.22 -13.90 -31.75
C ALA A 141 14.29 -15.01 -30.68
N THR A 142 15.28 -14.92 -29.78
CA THR A 142 15.47 -15.90 -28.71
C THR A 142 14.40 -15.81 -27.62
N ILE A 143 14.01 -14.60 -27.18
CA ILE A 143 12.92 -14.43 -26.19
C ILE A 143 11.59 -14.91 -26.77
N ALA A 144 11.37 -14.69 -28.07
CA ALA A 144 10.16 -15.09 -28.78
C ALA A 144 10.11 -16.57 -29.17
N GLY A 145 11.24 -17.29 -29.14
CA GLY A 145 11.31 -18.73 -29.43
C GLY A 145 11.47 -19.09 -30.92
N HIS A 146 11.89 -18.13 -31.74
CA HIS A 146 11.92 -18.27 -33.20
C HIS A 146 13.23 -18.89 -33.71
N HIS A 147 13.29 -20.22 -33.69
CA HIS A 147 14.49 -21.00 -34.00
C HIS A 147 15.08 -20.69 -35.39
N GLU A 148 14.27 -20.64 -36.46
CA GLU A 148 14.77 -20.39 -37.82
C GLU A 148 15.33 -18.97 -37.97
N VAL A 149 14.71 -17.98 -37.31
CA VAL A 149 15.23 -16.61 -37.28
C VAL A 149 16.56 -16.54 -36.53
N CYS A 150 16.69 -17.19 -35.36
CA CYS A 150 17.96 -17.29 -34.64
C CYS A 150 19.05 -17.88 -35.54
N LYS A 151 18.74 -18.95 -36.27
CA LYS A 151 19.68 -19.65 -37.17
C LYS A 151 20.14 -18.74 -38.31
N LEU A 152 19.22 -17.98 -38.89
CA LEU A 152 19.55 -17.00 -39.92
C LEU A 152 20.45 -15.88 -39.38
N LEU A 153 20.09 -15.29 -38.24
CA LEU A 153 20.88 -14.20 -37.64
C LEU A 153 22.32 -14.65 -37.33
N LEU A 154 22.50 -15.84 -36.76
CA LEU A 154 23.82 -16.43 -36.52
C LEU A 154 24.60 -16.65 -37.83
N LYS A 155 23.95 -17.14 -38.89
CA LYS A 155 24.57 -17.31 -40.22
C LYS A 155 25.02 -15.97 -40.83
N PHE A 156 24.34 -14.87 -40.51
CA PHE A 156 24.73 -13.52 -40.91
C PHE A 156 25.74 -12.85 -39.96
N GLY A 157 26.31 -13.60 -39.01
CA GLY A 157 27.38 -13.12 -38.14
C GLY A 157 26.92 -12.40 -36.88
N ALA A 158 25.68 -12.60 -36.43
CA ALA A 158 25.25 -12.15 -35.10
C ALA A 158 26.20 -12.73 -34.02
N ASP A 159 26.63 -11.88 -33.08
CA ASP A 159 27.45 -12.34 -31.97
C ASP A 159 26.57 -13.04 -30.93
N VAL A 160 26.80 -14.34 -30.75
CA VAL A 160 26.11 -15.19 -29.76
C VAL A 160 26.36 -14.74 -28.32
N ASN A 161 27.41 -13.96 -28.08
CA ASN A 161 27.85 -13.48 -26.77
C ASN A 161 27.51 -12.01 -26.50
N PHE A 162 26.81 -11.35 -27.40
CA PHE A 162 26.45 -9.95 -27.20
C PHE A 162 25.61 -9.80 -25.93
N SER A 163 25.99 -8.86 -25.06
CA SER A 163 25.29 -8.60 -23.80
C SER A 163 24.27 -7.47 -23.95
N GLY A 164 23.05 -7.70 -23.47
CA GLY A 164 22.04 -6.66 -23.28
C GLY A 164 22.36 -5.73 -22.10
N GLU A 165 21.43 -4.83 -21.78
CA GLU A 165 21.61 -3.81 -20.73
C GLU A 165 21.85 -4.41 -19.33
N VAL A 166 21.25 -5.57 -19.06
CA VAL A 166 21.40 -6.29 -17.77
C VAL A 166 22.50 -7.35 -17.80
N GLY A 167 23.33 -7.38 -18.86
CA GLY A 167 24.36 -8.39 -19.04
C GLY A 167 23.84 -9.74 -19.55
N ASP A 168 22.54 -9.83 -19.82
CA ASP A 168 21.93 -11.03 -20.39
C ASP A 168 22.38 -11.26 -21.83
N ARG A 169 22.49 -12.53 -22.20
CA ARG A 169 22.95 -12.98 -23.52
C ARG A 169 21.90 -13.90 -24.10
N PRO A 170 21.90 -14.16 -25.42
CA PRO A 170 20.97 -15.10 -26.04
C PRO A 170 20.86 -16.44 -25.28
N LEU A 171 21.97 -16.98 -24.78
CA LEU A 171 21.95 -18.22 -24.01
C LEU A 171 21.23 -18.09 -22.66
N HIS A 172 21.35 -16.96 -21.94
CA HIS A 172 20.59 -16.68 -20.71
C HIS A 172 19.08 -16.67 -20.99
N LEU A 173 18.67 -16.03 -22.08
CA LEU A 173 17.28 -15.90 -22.48
C LEU A 173 16.67 -17.26 -22.86
N ALA A 174 17.39 -18.04 -23.68
CA ALA A 174 16.98 -19.38 -24.06
C ALA A 174 16.90 -20.31 -22.85
N ALA A 175 17.86 -20.21 -21.93
CA ALA A 175 17.87 -20.93 -20.64
C ALA A 175 16.69 -20.55 -19.75
N ALA A 176 16.31 -19.27 -19.67
CA ALA A 176 15.17 -18.81 -18.88
C ALA A 176 13.82 -19.33 -19.43
N LYS A 177 13.69 -19.42 -20.75
CA LYS A 177 12.47 -19.89 -21.43
C LYS A 177 12.41 -21.41 -21.63
N GLY A 178 13.55 -22.11 -21.53
CA GLY A 178 13.63 -23.55 -21.72
C GLY A 178 13.65 -23.97 -23.19
N PHE A 179 14.05 -23.08 -24.11
CA PHE A 179 14.08 -23.36 -25.54
C PHE A 179 15.27 -24.23 -25.94
N LEU A 180 15.18 -25.53 -25.67
CA LEU A 180 16.25 -26.49 -25.92
C LEU A 180 16.74 -26.50 -27.38
N ASN A 181 15.85 -26.33 -28.35
CA ASN A 181 16.19 -26.22 -29.77
C ASN A 181 17.06 -24.98 -30.08
N ILE A 182 16.78 -23.84 -29.46
CA ILE A 182 17.61 -22.64 -29.60
C ILE A 182 18.92 -22.80 -28.85
N ILE A 183 18.92 -23.41 -27.67
CA ILE A 183 20.16 -23.69 -26.93
C ILE A 183 21.06 -24.61 -27.74
N ARG A 184 20.53 -25.67 -28.34
CA ARG A 184 21.30 -26.53 -29.27
C ARG A 184 21.89 -25.72 -30.40
N LEU A 185 21.11 -24.87 -31.05
CA LEU A 185 21.57 -24.00 -32.13
C LEU A 185 22.67 -23.02 -31.70
N LEU A 186 22.53 -22.36 -30.54
CA LEU A 186 23.53 -21.42 -30.03
C LEU A 186 24.85 -22.13 -29.64
N MET A 187 24.76 -23.42 -29.29
CA MET A 187 25.87 -24.28 -28.89
C MET A 187 26.43 -25.10 -30.07
N GLU A 188 25.72 -25.14 -31.20
CA GLU A 188 26.19 -25.67 -32.48
C GLU A 188 27.21 -24.70 -33.09
N ASP A 189 28.25 -25.24 -33.75
CA ASP A 189 29.37 -24.50 -34.36
C ASP A 189 30.50 -24.05 -33.39
N GLY A 190 31.19 -25.03 -32.80
CA GLY A 190 32.64 -24.92 -32.56
C GLY A 190 33.15 -23.87 -31.56
N GLY A 191 32.35 -23.43 -30.58
CA GLY A 191 32.89 -22.89 -29.32
C GLY A 191 33.00 -21.36 -29.20
N LYS A 192 32.18 -20.58 -29.89
CA LYS A 192 32.11 -19.14 -29.60
C LYS A 192 31.30 -18.82 -28.35
N VAL A 193 30.20 -19.51 -28.10
CA VAL A 193 29.33 -19.20 -26.97
C VAL A 193 30.03 -19.45 -25.64
N ASP A 194 30.02 -18.45 -24.77
CA ASP A 194 30.48 -18.59 -23.41
C ASP A 194 29.33 -19.12 -22.54
N VAL A 195 29.32 -20.44 -22.34
CA VAL A 195 28.28 -21.14 -21.55
C VAL A 195 28.27 -20.73 -20.07
N ASN A 196 29.37 -20.13 -19.59
CA ASN A 196 29.52 -19.68 -18.21
C ASN A 196 29.57 -18.15 -18.11
N ALA A 197 29.17 -17.43 -19.17
CA ALA A 197 29.07 -15.98 -19.13
C ALA A 197 28.17 -15.55 -17.97
N GLN A 198 28.59 -14.50 -17.27
CA GLN A 198 27.87 -13.93 -16.14
C GLN A 198 27.08 -12.70 -16.59
N ASP A 199 25.83 -12.58 -16.13
CA ASP A 199 25.07 -11.33 -16.20
C ASP A 199 25.54 -10.31 -15.15
N ASN A 200 24.89 -9.15 -15.05
CA ASN A 200 25.29 -8.10 -14.09
C ASN A 200 25.11 -8.50 -12.61
N GLU A 201 24.47 -9.62 -12.33
CA GLU A 201 24.31 -10.20 -10.99
C GLU A 201 25.06 -11.54 -10.85
N ASP A 202 26.04 -11.79 -11.71
CA ASP A 202 26.87 -13.00 -11.76
C ASP A 202 26.10 -14.31 -12.02
N HIS A 203 24.87 -14.24 -12.56
CA HIS A 203 24.16 -15.45 -12.97
C HIS A 203 24.72 -15.97 -14.29
N VAL A 204 25.11 -17.25 -14.28
CA VAL A 204 25.33 -18.03 -15.50
C VAL A 204 24.03 -18.65 -16.03
N PRO A 205 23.92 -19.06 -17.32
CA PRO A 205 22.71 -19.64 -17.91
C PRO A 205 22.12 -20.81 -17.12
N LEU A 206 22.96 -21.64 -16.49
CA LEU A 206 22.51 -22.77 -15.68
C LEU A 206 21.65 -22.33 -14.48
N HIS A 207 21.88 -21.14 -13.90
CA HIS A 207 21.03 -20.58 -12.84
C HIS A 207 19.59 -20.39 -13.31
N PHE A 208 19.41 -19.88 -14.55
CA PHE A 208 18.08 -19.67 -15.14
C PHE A 208 17.38 -21.00 -15.38
N CYS A 209 18.07 -21.98 -15.99
CA CYS A 209 17.52 -23.33 -16.19
C CYS A 209 17.03 -23.92 -14.86
N ALA A 210 17.88 -23.83 -13.85
CA ALA A 210 17.63 -24.45 -12.56
C ALA A 210 16.45 -23.80 -11.82
N ARG A 211 16.38 -22.49 -11.89
CA ARG A 211 15.33 -21.68 -11.29
C ARG A 211 13.95 -21.89 -11.92
N PHE A 212 13.87 -21.91 -13.25
CA PHE A 212 12.59 -22.04 -13.95
C PHE A 212 12.14 -23.51 -14.09
N GLY A 213 13.06 -24.46 -13.90
CA GLY A 213 12.75 -25.90 -13.86
C GLY A 213 12.98 -26.64 -15.18
N HIS A 214 13.86 -26.12 -16.04
CA HIS A 214 14.09 -26.66 -17.37
C HIS A 214 15.10 -27.81 -17.33
N HIS A 215 14.68 -28.94 -16.76
CA HIS A 215 15.55 -30.09 -16.50
C HIS A 215 16.16 -30.68 -17.80
N GLU A 216 15.41 -30.76 -18.91
CA GLU A 216 15.97 -31.22 -20.19
C GLU A 216 17.16 -30.38 -20.67
N VAL A 217 17.12 -29.07 -20.40
CA VAL A 217 18.22 -28.15 -20.71
C VAL A 217 19.38 -28.36 -19.74
N VAL A 218 19.12 -28.51 -18.44
CA VAL A 218 20.15 -28.83 -17.43
C VAL A 218 20.91 -30.09 -17.83
N ARG A 219 20.19 -31.16 -18.19
CA ARG A 219 20.77 -32.41 -18.68
C ARG A 219 21.62 -32.20 -19.92
N PHE A 220 21.12 -31.46 -20.92
CA PHE A 220 21.87 -31.17 -22.14
C PHE A 220 23.17 -30.40 -21.87
N LEU A 221 23.12 -29.37 -21.01
CA LEU A 221 24.27 -28.55 -20.67
C LEU A 221 25.33 -29.34 -19.88
N LEU A 222 24.92 -30.16 -18.93
CA LEU A 222 25.83 -30.88 -18.02
C LEU A 222 26.39 -32.19 -18.58
N GLN A 223 25.63 -32.89 -19.43
CA GLN A 223 26.13 -34.10 -20.12
C GLN A 223 26.90 -33.77 -21.39
N GLY A 224 26.73 -32.55 -21.93
CA GLY A 224 27.49 -32.08 -23.09
C GLY A 224 28.94 -31.74 -22.74
N ASN A 225 29.82 -31.81 -23.73
CA ASN A 225 31.25 -31.47 -23.57
C ASN A 225 31.47 -29.95 -23.65
N PHE A 226 30.72 -29.16 -22.87
CA PHE A 226 30.68 -27.69 -22.94
C PHE A 226 31.48 -26.99 -21.83
N ASN A 227 32.15 -27.71 -20.93
CA ASN A 227 32.86 -27.15 -19.77
C ASN A 227 31.98 -26.26 -18.87
N VAL A 228 30.74 -26.67 -18.62
CA VAL A 228 29.82 -25.96 -17.72
C VAL A 228 30.33 -26.02 -16.29
N LEU A 229 30.20 -24.90 -15.56
CA LEU A 229 30.54 -24.80 -14.15
C LEU A 229 29.27 -24.92 -13.28
N PRO A 230 28.91 -26.14 -12.81
CA PRO A 230 27.67 -26.37 -12.08
C PRO A 230 27.63 -25.78 -10.68
N HIS A 231 28.79 -25.44 -10.12
CA HIS A 231 28.96 -24.94 -8.77
C HIS A 231 29.29 -23.44 -8.72
N SER A 232 29.11 -22.74 -9.85
CA SER A 232 29.22 -21.27 -9.92
C SER A 232 28.24 -20.61 -8.96
N ILE A 233 28.65 -19.47 -8.42
CA ILE A 233 27.85 -18.65 -7.51
C ILE A 233 27.53 -17.32 -8.15
N ASN A 234 26.35 -16.77 -7.87
CA ASN A 234 25.99 -15.39 -8.21
C ASN A 234 26.43 -14.41 -7.10
N ILE A 235 26.06 -13.12 -7.21
CA ILE A 235 26.40 -12.09 -6.20
C ILE A 235 25.81 -12.38 -4.80
N TYR A 236 24.79 -13.24 -4.71
CA TYR A 236 24.18 -13.67 -3.47
C TYR A 236 24.80 -14.95 -2.91
N GLY A 237 25.83 -15.50 -3.57
CA GLY A 237 26.42 -16.78 -3.19
C GLY A 237 25.53 -17.98 -3.53
N ASP A 238 24.42 -17.79 -4.25
CA ASP A 238 23.54 -18.89 -4.65
C ASP A 238 24.17 -19.65 -5.80
N THR A 239 24.18 -20.98 -5.70
CA THR A 239 24.46 -21.89 -6.82
C THR A 239 23.17 -22.20 -7.60
N PRO A 240 23.25 -22.80 -8.80
CA PRO A 240 22.06 -23.27 -9.51
C PRO A 240 21.19 -24.21 -8.65
N LEU A 241 21.80 -25.01 -7.76
CA LEU A 241 21.09 -25.88 -6.83
C LEU A 241 20.24 -25.09 -5.83
N HIS A 242 20.76 -23.99 -5.26
CA HIS A 242 20.00 -23.13 -4.35
C HIS A 242 18.74 -22.61 -5.02
N LEU A 243 18.87 -22.10 -6.25
CA LEU A 243 17.74 -21.56 -7.02
C LEU A 243 16.71 -22.63 -7.37
N ALA A 244 17.13 -23.84 -7.73
CA ALA A 244 16.22 -24.97 -7.94
C ALA A 244 15.43 -25.30 -6.68
N CYS A 245 16.11 -25.35 -5.52
CA CYS A 245 15.50 -25.63 -4.23
C CYS A 245 14.51 -24.55 -3.77
N TYR A 246 14.86 -23.25 -3.88
CA TYR A 246 13.94 -22.16 -3.54
C TYR A 246 12.66 -22.15 -4.38
N ASN A 247 12.72 -22.68 -5.61
CA ASN A 247 11.60 -22.68 -6.54
C ASN A 247 10.90 -24.03 -6.66
N GLY A 248 11.26 -25.01 -5.82
CA GLY A 248 10.63 -26.34 -5.81
C GLY A 248 10.83 -27.13 -7.10
N LYS A 249 11.98 -26.98 -7.77
CA LYS A 249 12.25 -27.63 -9.06
C LYS A 249 12.89 -29.00 -8.84
N PHE A 250 12.11 -29.95 -8.32
CA PHE A 250 12.62 -31.25 -7.89
C PHE A 250 13.41 -32.01 -8.97
N GLU A 251 12.92 -32.10 -10.20
CA GLU A 251 13.62 -32.81 -11.28
C GLU A 251 14.99 -32.19 -11.58
N VAL A 252 15.09 -30.86 -11.56
CA VAL A 252 16.37 -30.15 -11.69
C VAL A 252 17.29 -30.46 -10.51
N VAL A 253 16.79 -30.42 -9.27
CA VAL A 253 17.58 -30.73 -8.07
C VAL A 253 18.19 -32.13 -8.18
N LYS A 254 17.37 -33.10 -8.58
CA LYS A 254 17.80 -34.48 -8.79
C LYS A 254 18.86 -34.58 -9.86
N GLU A 255 18.66 -33.96 -11.02
CA GLU A 255 19.64 -33.98 -12.11
C GLU A 255 20.95 -33.30 -11.73
N LEU A 256 20.91 -32.12 -11.10
CA LEU A 256 22.12 -31.41 -10.66
C LEU A 256 22.95 -32.27 -9.70
N VAL A 257 22.33 -32.85 -8.67
CA VAL A 257 23.05 -33.70 -7.71
C VAL A 257 23.60 -34.97 -8.36
N GLN A 258 22.83 -35.60 -9.25
CA GLN A 258 23.25 -36.84 -9.92
C GLN A 258 24.37 -36.63 -10.94
N LEU A 259 24.36 -35.51 -11.65
CA LEU A 259 25.32 -35.24 -12.73
C LEU A 259 26.58 -34.52 -12.25
N THR A 260 26.50 -33.77 -11.15
CA THR A 260 27.59 -32.89 -10.68
C THR A 260 28.15 -33.32 -9.32
N GLY A 261 27.53 -34.31 -8.68
CA GLY A 261 27.91 -34.79 -7.35
C GLY A 261 27.36 -33.91 -6.22
N THR A 262 27.96 -34.05 -5.04
CA THR A 262 27.42 -33.48 -3.79
C THR A 262 28.07 -32.16 -3.36
N GLU A 263 28.99 -31.59 -4.14
CA GLU A 263 29.73 -30.37 -3.75
C GLU A 263 28.79 -29.19 -3.43
N SER A 264 27.79 -28.95 -4.29
CA SER A 264 26.81 -27.87 -4.08
C SER A 264 25.93 -28.06 -2.84
N LEU A 265 25.81 -29.27 -2.27
CA LEU A 265 24.93 -29.54 -1.13
C LEU A 265 25.46 -28.91 0.17
N SER A 266 26.78 -28.74 0.29
CA SER A 266 27.44 -28.13 1.44
C SER A 266 27.83 -26.67 1.24
N LYS A 267 27.59 -26.09 0.05
CA LYS A 267 27.87 -24.66 -0.19
C LYS A 267 26.81 -23.80 0.47
N GLU A 268 27.27 -22.71 1.08
CA GLU A 268 26.44 -21.71 1.74
C GLU A 268 26.42 -20.41 0.94
N ASN A 269 25.24 -19.80 0.82
CA ASN A 269 25.09 -18.48 0.22
C ASN A 269 25.38 -17.34 1.24
N ILE A 270 25.15 -16.07 0.88
CA ILE A 270 25.42 -14.93 1.78
C ILE A 270 24.56 -14.91 3.05
N PHE A 271 23.46 -15.67 3.07
CA PHE A 271 22.59 -15.87 4.23
C PHE A 271 22.95 -17.12 5.03
N SER A 272 24.06 -17.78 4.69
CA SER A 272 24.48 -19.06 5.25
C SER A 272 23.45 -20.17 5.08
N GLU A 273 22.65 -20.09 4.02
CA GLU A 273 21.72 -21.15 3.63
C GLU A 273 22.42 -22.11 2.68
N THR A 274 22.27 -23.41 2.93
CA THR A 274 22.58 -24.46 1.95
C THR A 274 21.38 -24.76 1.07
N GLY A 275 21.55 -25.55 0.00
CA GLY A 275 20.43 -26.01 -0.83
C GLY A 275 19.30 -26.70 -0.03
N PHE A 276 19.63 -27.34 1.10
CA PHE A 276 18.64 -27.91 2.03
C PHE A 276 17.82 -26.85 2.77
N HIS A 277 18.45 -25.75 3.20
CA HIS A 277 17.75 -24.60 3.79
C HIS A 277 16.80 -23.97 2.77
N SER A 278 17.26 -23.78 1.53
CA SER A 278 16.44 -23.26 0.43
C SER A 278 15.22 -24.14 0.15
N ALA A 279 15.38 -25.47 0.19
CA ALA A 279 14.29 -26.43 0.03
C ALA A 279 13.28 -26.35 1.19
N CYS A 280 13.76 -26.18 2.42
CA CYS A 280 12.91 -26.02 3.61
C CYS A 280 12.17 -24.67 3.62
N THR A 281 12.79 -23.62 3.10
CA THR A 281 12.17 -22.31 2.87
C THR A 281 11.01 -22.43 1.87
N TYR A 282 11.18 -23.16 0.76
CA TYR A 282 10.10 -23.43 -0.19
C TYR A 282 8.99 -24.32 0.40
N GLY A 283 9.38 -25.44 1.01
CA GLY A 283 8.60 -26.33 1.88
C GLY A 283 7.35 -27.02 1.31
N LYS A 284 6.93 -26.71 0.08
CA LYS A 284 5.75 -27.32 -0.56
C LYS A 284 6.03 -28.66 -1.24
N ASP A 285 7.27 -28.93 -1.62
CA ASP A 285 7.69 -30.18 -2.26
C ASP A 285 8.43 -31.08 -1.26
N MET A 286 7.70 -32.08 -0.76
CA MET A 286 8.21 -33.03 0.22
C MET A 286 9.22 -34.02 -0.37
N ASP A 287 9.08 -34.36 -1.64
CA ASP A 287 9.91 -35.39 -2.27
C ASP A 287 11.29 -34.84 -2.59
N MET A 288 11.37 -33.54 -2.92
CA MET A 288 12.63 -32.80 -2.97
C MET A 288 13.38 -32.82 -1.63
N VAL A 289 12.70 -32.52 -0.51
CA VAL A 289 13.33 -32.54 0.82
C VAL A 289 13.79 -33.96 1.19
N LYS A 290 12.94 -34.97 0.98
CA LYS A 290 13.31 -36.38 1.22
C LYS A 290 14.54 -36.79 0.42
N PHE A 291 14.58 -36.42 -0.87
CA PHE A 291 15.72 -36.70 -1.73
C PHE A 291 17.00 -36.04 -1.21
N LEU A 292 16.94 -34.77 -0.80
CA LEU A 292 18.10 -34.07 -0.24
C LEU A 292 18.59 -34.74 1.05
N ILE A 293 17.69 -35.07 1.99
CA ILE A 293 18.06 -35.76 3.25
C ILE A 293 18.65 -37.15 2.97
N SER A 294 18.21 -37.83 1.90
CA SER A 294 18.78 -39.13 1.52
C SER A 294 20.23 -39.06 1.01
N GLN A 295 20.74 -37.86 0.72
CA GLN A 295 22.15 -37.68 0.33
C GLN A 295 23.01 -37.63 1.59
N ASN A 296 24.04 -38.50 1.67
CA ASN A 296 24.96 -38.55 2.82
C ASN A 296 25.64 -37.21 3.17
N ALA A 297 25.72 -36.29 2.21
CA ALA A 297 26.31 -34.97 2.40
C ALA A 297 25.39 -33.97 3.12
N VAL A 298 24.10 -34.27 3.29
CA VAL A 298 23.13 -33.36 3.92
C VAL A 298 22.92 -33.74 5.37
N ASN A 299 23.19 -32.78 6.27
CA ASN A 299 22.85 -32.89 7.69
C ASN A 299 21.55 -32.11 7.96
N VAL A 300 20.52 -32.80 8.45
CA VAL A 300 19.22 -32.20 8.83
C VAL A 300 19.35 -31.09 9.88
N ASN A 301 20.40 -31.17 10.71
CA ASN A 301 20.73 -30.24 11.78
C ASN A 301 21.87 -29.28 11.42
N HIS A 302 22.21 -29.12 10.13
CA HIS A 302 23.19 -28.12 9.71
C HIS A 302 22.75 -26.73 10.16
N GLN A 303 23.62 -26.03 10.88
CA GLN A 303 23.40 -24.67 11.33
C GLN A 303 24.18 -23.71 10.43
N GLY A 304 23.50 -22.74 9.85
CA GLY A 304 24.17 -21.62 9.18
C GLY A 304 24.96 -20.76 10.18
N ARG A 305 25.60 -19.69 9.69
CA ARG A 305 26.44 -18.79 10.51
C ARG A 305 25.69 -18.13 11.68
N ASP A 306 24.42 -17.81 11.49
CA ASP A 306 23.51 -17.28 12.52
C ASP A 306 22.80 -18.41 13.29
N GLY A 307 23.19 -19.67 13.14
CA GLY A 307 22.67 -20.80 13.93
C GLY A 307 21.33 -21.37 13.46
N HIS A 308 20.68 -20.79 12.43
CA HIS A 308 19.41 -21.32 11.94
C HIS A 308 19.60 -22.65 11.19
N THR A 309 18.58 -23.51 11.26
CA THR A 309 18.54 -24.82 10.59
C THR A 309 17.40 -24.88 9.57
N GLY A 310 17.35 -25.93 8.75
CA GLY A 310 16.20 -26.19 7.87
C GLY A 310 14.86 -26.26 8.64
N LEU A 311 14.86 -26.75 9.88
CA LEU A 311 13.68 -26.76 10.76
C LEU A 311 13.25 -25.34 11.14
N HIS A 312 14.19 -24.43 11.39
CA HIS A 312 13.89 -23.01 11.61
C HIS A 312 13.19 -22.39 10.40
N SER A 313 13.71 -22.62 9.19
CA SER A 313 13.10 -22.15 7.94
C SER A 313 11.70 -22.71 7.74
N ALA A 314 11.51 -24.03 7.92
CA ALA A 314 10.19 -24.66 7.80
C ALA A 314 9.16 -24.11 8.81
N CYS A 315 9.60 -23.85 10.04
CA CYS A 315 8.78 -23.23 11.09
C CYS A 315 8.43 -21.78 10.78
N PHE A 316 9.37 -20.98 10.26
CA PHE A 316 9.14 -19.58 9.91
C PHE A 316 8.11 -19.41 8.79
N HIS A 317 8.16 -20.29 7.77
CA HIS A 317 7.27 -20.23 6.61
C HIS A 317 5.96 -21.01 6.75
N GLY A 318 5.72 -21.65 7.90
CA GLY A 318 4.43 -22.29 8.18
C GLY A 318 4.24 -23.67 7.56
N HIS A 319 5.32 -24.38 7.23
CA HIS A 319 5.26 -25.66 6.52
C HIS A 319 5.03 -26.83 7.48
N ILE A 320 3.84 -26.94 8.08
CA ILE A 320 3.56 -27.93 9.15
C ILE A 320 3.88 -29.39 8.80
N ARG A 321 3.54 -29.83 7.58
CA ARG A 321 3.83 -31.21 7.13
C ARG A 321 5.33 -31.46 7.01
N LEU A 322 6.07 -30.46 6.55
CA LEU A 322 7.52 -30.52 6.48
C LEU A 322 8.12 -30.51 7.89
N VAL A 323 7.62 -29.66 8.80
CA VAL A 323 8.07 -29.64 10.20
C VAL A 323 7.93 -31.02 10.84
N GLN A 324 6.76 -31.66 10.71
CA GLN A 324 6.55 -33.02 11.20
C GLN A 324 7.59 -33.99 10.64
N PHE A 325 7.76 -34.00 9.32
CA PHE A 325 8.71 -34.89 8.66
C PHE A 325 10.16 -34.65 9.07
N LEU A 326 10.58 -33.39 9.23
CA LEU A 326 11.93 -33.05 9.70
C LEU A 326 12.15 -33.57 11.12
N LEU A 327 11.17 -33.45 12.01
CA LEU A 327 11.23 -33.99 13.37
C LEU A 327 11.31 -35.53 13.36
N ASP A 328 10.51 -36.19 12.52
CA ASP A 328 10.54 -37.65 12.34
C ASP A 328 11.90 -38.11 11.76
N SER A 329 12.55 -37.24 10.99
CA SER A 329 13.88 -37.45 10.40
C SER A 329 15.04 -37.05 11.34
N GLY A 330 14.76 -36.75 12.61
CA GLY A 330 15.78 -36.46 13.63
C GLY A 330 16.24 -35.00 13.72
N ALA A 331 15.46 -34.04 13.20
CA ALA A 331 15.74 -32.62 13.41
C ALA A 331 15.64 -32.25 14.90
N ASP A 332 16.63 -31.51 15.40
CA ASP A 332 16.67 -31.04 16.78
C ASP A 332 16.01 -29.66 16.91
N MET A 333 14.86 -29.64 17.59
CA MET A 333 14.09 -28.43 17.89
C MET A 333 14.70 -27.53 18.97
N ASN A 334 15.76 -27.99 19.66
CA ASN A 334 16.43 -27.22 20.71
C ASN A 334 17.61 -26.41 20.19
N LEU A 335 18.02 -26.62 18.92
CA LEU A 335 19.05 -25.78 18.31
C LEU A 335 18.57 -24.34 18.22
N VAL A 336 19.51 -23.41 18.36
CA VAL A 336 19.24 -21.97 18.45
C VAL A 336 19.92 -21.19 17.33
N ALA A 337 19.19 -20.22 16.79
CA ALA A 337 19.68 -19.17 15.92
C ALA A 337 19.96 -17.89 16.72
N CYS A 338 21.05 -17.18 16.41
CA CYS A 338 21.42 -15.89 17.02
C CYS A 338 21.09 -14.73 16.07
N ASP A 339 20.36 -13.72 16.55
CA ASP A 339 20.16 -12.48 15.79
C ASP A 339 21.35 -11.50 15.99
N PRO A 340 22.19 -11.25 14.97
CA PRO A 340 23.34 -10.34 15.10
C PRO A 340 22.95 -8.85 15.07
N SER A 341 21.68 -8.50 14.79
CA SER A 341 21.25 -7.11 14.55
C SER A 341 20.95 -6.32 15.83
N ARG A 342 20.97 -6.95 17.01
CA ARG A 342 20.75 -6.29 18.30
C ARG A 342 22.09 -5.86 18.92
N SER A 343 22.32 -4.55 18.98
CA SER A 343 23.53 -3.91 19.52
C SER A 343 23.70 -4.02 21.05
N SER A 344 22.83 -4.76 21.75
CA SER A 344 23.02 -5.14 23.15
C SER A 344 23.86 -6.41 23.18
N GLY A 345 25.03 -6.40 23.82
CA GLY A 345 26.02 -7.49 23.80
C GLY A 345 25.59 -8.89 24.30
N GLU A 346 24.29 -9.15 24.48
CA GLU A 346 23.71 -10.48 24.69
C GLU A 346 23.20 -11.03 23.35
N LYS A 347 23.73 -12.18 22.91
CA LYS A 347 23.23 -12.89 21.72
C LYS A 347 21.84 -13.44 22.06
N ASP A 348 20.79 -12.85 21.50
CA ASP A 348 19.43 -13.37 21.62
C ASP A 348 19.32 -14.69 20.82
N GLU A 349 19.52 -15.81 21.50
CA GLU A 349 19.34 -17.17 20.99
C GLU A 349 17.86 -17.51 20.85
N GLN A 350 17.46 -18.03 19.68
CA GLN A 350 16.06 -18.30 19.32
C GLN A 350 15.90 -19.69 18.73
N THR A 351 14.97 -20.49 19.27
CA THR A 351 14.64 -21.81 18.72
C THR A 351 13.61 -21.72 17.59
N CYS A 352 13.45 -22.81 16.83
CA CYS A 352 12.45 -22.89 15.76
C CYS A 352 11.00 -22.71 16.28
N LEU A 353 10.74 -23.10 17.53
CA LEU A 353 9.47 -22.83 18.22
C LEU A 353 9.19 -21.33 18.35
N MET A 354 10.22 -20.54 18.68
CA MET A 354 10.08 -19.09 18.79
C MET A 354 9.77 -18.46 17.43
N TRP A 355 10.38 -18.96 16.35
CA TRP A 355 10.11 -18.49 14.99
C TRP A 355 8.69 -18.85 14.51
N ALA A 356 8.22 -20.08 14.78
CA ALA A 356 6.83 -20.46 14.50
C ALA A 356 5.83 -19.59 15.29
N TYR A 357 6.15 -19.30 16.55
CA TYR A 357 5.31 -18.47 17.42
C TYR A 357 5.27 -16.99 16.99
N GLU A 358 6.41 -16.43 16.58
CA GLU A 358 6.53 -15.07 16.06
C GLU A 358 5.72 -14.89 14.77
N LYS A 359 5.68 -15.91 13.92
CA LYS A 359 4.94 -15.90 12.65
C LYS A 359 3.47 -16.34 12.74
N GLY A 360 2.99 -16.65 13.94
CA GLY A 360 1.57 -16.98 14.16
C GLY A 360 1.17 -18.39 13.71
N HIS A 361 2.13 -19.31 13.55
CA HIS A 361 1.86 -20.68 13.10
C HIS A 361 1.46 -21.57 14.29
N ASP A 362 0.27 -21.34 14.86
CA ASP A 362 -0.19 -21.98 16.10
C ASP A 362 -0.24 -23.52 16.02
N ALA A 363 -0.57 -24.07 14.86
CA ALA A 363 -0.58 -25.52 14.64
C ALA A 363 0.85 -26.11 14.73
N ILE A 364 1.85 -25.37 14.24
CA ILE A 364 3.27 -25.76 14.35
C ILE A 364 3.76 -25.60 15.79
N VAL A 365 3.38 -24.51 16.46
CA VAL A 365 3.69 -24.30 17.88
C VAL A 365 3.12 -25.45 18.72
N THR A 366 1.88 -25.85 18.46
CA THR A 366 1.23 -26.97 19.13
C THR A 366 1.96 -28.28 18.85
N LEU A 367 2.32 -28.52 17.58
CA LEU A 367 3.09 -29.69 17.18
C LEU A 367 4.43 -29.76 17.93
N LEU A 368 5.23 -28.70 17.88
CA LEU A 368 6.55 -28.65 18.51
C LEU A 368 6.48 -28.82 20.04
N LYS A 369 5.43 -28.30 20.70
CA LYS A 369 5.24 -28.45 22.16
C LYS A 369 4.93 -29.88 22.59
N HIS A 370 4.25 -30.66 21.75
CA HIS A 370 3.75 -31.99 22.10
C HIS A 370 4.49 -33.13 21.37
N TYR A 371 5.44 -32.80 20.50
CA TYR A 371 6.22 -33.79 19.78
C TYR A 371 7.11 -34.58 20.74
N LYS A 372 6.87 -35.88 20.84
CA LYS A 372 7.73 -36.85 21.52
C LYS A 372 8.49 -37.65 20.48
N ARG A 373 9.82 -37.78 20.62
CA ARG A 373 10.61 -38.61 19.70
C ARG A 373 10.13 -40.07 19.77
N PRO A 374 9.86 -40.75 18.64
CA PRO A 374 9.35 -42.12 18.62
C PRO A 374 10.28 -43.25 19.15
N LEU A 375 11.35 -42.92 19.90
CA LEU A 375 12.40 -43.89 20.30
C LEU A 375 12.75 -43.89 21.79
N GLU A 376 12.02 -43.16 22.64
CA GLU A 376 12.16 -43.28 24.10
C GLU A 376 11.07 -44.19 24.69
N ASP A 377 11.06 -45.46 24.29
CA ASP A 377 10.33 -46.51 25.00
C ASP A 377 11.33 -47.35 25.81
N SER A 378 11.65 -46.87 27.02
CA SER A 378 12.14 -47.73 28.10
C SER A 378 11.53 -47.28 29.43
N PRO A 379 10.73 -48.11 30.11
CA PRO A 379 10.18 -47.78 31.42
C PRO A 379 11.16 -48.13 32.55
N CYS A 380 11.20 -47.24 33.56
CA CYS A 380 11.80 -47.37 34.91
C CYS A 380 13.32 -47.13 35.08
N ASN A 381 13.69 -46.13 35.89
CA ASN A 381 13.85 -46.37 37.33
C ASN A 381 13.95 -45.11 38.18
N GLU A 382 13.35 -45.22 39.37
CA GLU A 382 13.54 -44.38 40.55
C GLU A 382 15.01 -44.33 40.99
N TYR A 383 15.39 -43.21 41.60
CA TYR A 383 16.46 -43.01 42.59
C TYR A 383 17.74 -43.86 42.45
N SER A 384 18.82 -43.24 41.98
CA SER A 384 20.10 -43.14 42.72
C SER A 384 21.13 -42.31 41.94
N GLN A 385 21.60 -41.21 42.55
CA GLN A 385 22.88 -40.60 42.17
C GLN A 385 24.07 -41.42 42.72
N PRO A 386 25.31 -41.13 42.29
CA PRO A 386 26.10 -40.15 43.05
C PRO A 386 26.97 -39.20 42.21
N GLY A 387 26.89 -37.90 42.53
CA GLY A 387 28.08 -37.05 42.74
C GLY A 387 28.43 -35.99 41.69
N GLY A 388 28.18 -34.72 42.03
CA GLY A 388 28.98 -33.57 41.54
C GLY A 388 28.20 -32.33 41.11
N ASP A 389 27.80 -31.49 42.08
CA ASP A 389 27.24 -30.13 41.96
C ASP A 389 25.99 -29.91 41.08
N GLY A 390 24.85 -30.13 41.72
CA GLY A 390 23.54 -29.72 41.24
C GLY A 390 23.33 -28.20 41.29
N SER A 391 23.34 -27.56 40.13
CA SER A 391 22.29 -26.59 39.82
C SER A 391 21.21 -27.31 39.02
N TYR A 392 20.10 -27.57 39.67
CA TYR A 392 18.86 -28.07 39.10
C TYR A 392 18.53 -27.25 37.82
N VAL A 393 18.75 -27.80 36.62
CA VAL A 393 18.12 -27.22 35.42
C VAL A 393 16.70 -27.70 35.47
N SER A 394 15.86 -26.89 36.12
CA SER A 394 14.42 -26.98 35.98
C SER A 394 14.12 -27.14 34.50
N VAL A 395 13.57 -28.29 34.11
CA VAL A 395 12.83 -28.42 32.86
C VAL A 395 11.91 -27.21 32.84
N PRO A 396 12.02 -26.28 31.87
CA PRO A 396 11.13 -25.15 31.87
C PRO A 396 9.73 -25.73 31.72
N SER A 397 8.91 -25.52 32.73
CA SER A 397 7.48 -25.82 32.70
C SER A 397 6.91 -25.36 31.34
N PRO A 398 5.81 -25.91 30.83
CA PRO A 398 5.20 -25.42 29.57
C PRO A 398 4.85 -23.91 29.57
N LEU A 399 4.92 -23.28 30.75
CA LEU A 399 4.68 -21.88 31.06
C LEU A 399 5.94 -21.11 31.49
N GLY A 400 7.08 -21.79 31.59
CA GLY A 400 8.33 -21.34 32.22
C GLY A 400 9.41 -20.91 31.23
N LYS A 401 9.02 -20.28 30.12
CA LYS A 401 9.78 -19.24 29.37
C LYS A 401 8.92 -18.78 28.19
N ILE A 402 7.69 -18.35 28.49
CA ILE A 402 7.05 -17.28 27.72
C ILE A 402 7.82 -16.00 28.07
N LYS A 403 9.03 -15.90 27.52
CA LYS A 403 9.83 -14.68 27.40
C LYS A 403 10.13 -14.61 25.91
N ASN A 404 9.17 -14.29 25.04
CA ASN A 404 8.53 -12.99 25.00
C ASN A 404 7.09 -13.14 24.47
N MET A 405 6.10 -13.21 25.36
CA MET A 405 4.81 -12.61 25.02
C MET A 405 5.13 -11.13 24.89
N THR A 406 5.18 -10.62 23.67
CA THR A 406 5.32 -9.19 23.49
C THR A 406 4.08 -8.53 24.09
N LYS A 407 4.22 -7.35 24.71
CA LYS A 407 3.07 -6.62 25.32
C LYS A 407 1.90 -6.58 24.34
N GLU A 408 2.20 -6.39 23.06
CA GLU A 408 1.27 -6.33 21.94
C GLU A 408 0.49 -7.65 21.74
N LYS A 409 1.16 -8.81 21.81
CA LYS A 409 0.49 -10.12 21.68
C LYS A 409 -0.34 -10.46 22.92
N ALA A 410 0.11 -10.05 24.11
CA ALA A 410 -0.72 -10.12 25.33
C ALA A 410 -1.96 -9.23 25.19
N ASP A 411 -1.81 -8.01 24.70
CA ASP A 411 -2.88 -7.03 24.57
C ASP A 411 -3.93 -7.46 23.54
N VAL A 412 -3.52 -8.01 22.38
CA VAL A 412 -4.46 -8.57 21.39
C VAL A 412 -5.22 -9.77 21.95
N LEU A 413 -4.55 -10.66 22.69
CA LEU A 413 -5.21 -11.82 23.30
C LEU A 413 -6.15 -11.43 24.43
N LEU A 414 -5.76 -10.46 25.25
CA LEU A 414 -6.60 -9.89 26.30
C LEU A 414 -7.82 -9.20 25.69
N LEU A 415 -7.62 -8.43 24.61
CA LEU A 415 -8.70 -7.78 23.88
C LEU A 415 -9.64 -8.83 23.28
N ARG A 416 -9.13 -9.87 22.65
CA ARG A 416 -9.95 -10.96 22.09
C ARG A 416 -10.76 -11.68 23.17
N ALA A 417 -10.18 -11.89 24.36
CA ALA A 417 -10.87 -12.50 25.49
C ALA A 417 -11.93 -11.58 26.14
N SER A 418 -11.70 -10.27 26.14
CA SER A 418 -12.56 -9.29 26.81
C SER A 418 -13.61 -8.65 25.90
N LEU A 419 -13.40 -8.64 24.58
CA LEU A 419 -14.34 -8.11 23.63
C LEU A 419 -15.60 -9.01 23.57
N PRO A 420 -16.81 -8.47 23.66
CA PRO A 420 -18.02 -9.26 23.48
C PRO A 420 -18.05 -10.02 22.14
N SER A 421 -18.58 -11.25 22.14
CA SER A 421 -18.59 -12.12 20.95
C SER A 421 -19.31 -11.53 19.74
N HIS A 422 -20.31 -10.67 19.95
CA HIS A 422 -21.05 -10.03 18.85
C HIS A 422 -20.24 -8.97 18.08
N PHE A 423 -19.16 -8.44 18.67
CA PHE A 423 -18.22 -7.53 18.02
C PHE A 423 -17.07 -8.25 17.31
N HIS A 424 -16.98 -9.57 17.43
CA HIS A 424 -15.99 -10.35 16.69
C HIS A 424 -16.47 -10.53 15.24
N LEU A 425 -15.64 -10.08 14.29
CA LEU A 425 -15.88 -10.19 12.86
C LEU A 425 -14.70 -10.89 12.20
N GLN A 426 -14.96 -11.78 11.25
CA GLN A 426 -13.93 -12.31 10.37
C GLN A 426 -13.78 -11.41 9.14
N LEU A 427 -12.56 -11.32 8.59
CA LEU A 427 -12.32 -10.53 7.38
C LEU A 427 -13.17 -11.01 6.19
N SER A 428 -13.50 -12.30 6.14
CA SER A 428 -14.41 -12.91 5.15
C SER A 428 -15.87 -12.47 5.27
N GLU A 429 -16.29 -11.90 6.41
CA GLU A 429 -17.63 -11.32 6.57
C GLU A 429 -17.74 -9.90 5.99
N LEU A 430 -16.63 -9.35 5.49
CA LEU A 430 -16.52 -7.98 5.01
C LEU A 430 -16.39 -7.94 3.49
N GLU A 431 -17.33 -7.26 2.84
CA GLU A 431 -17.24 -6.93 1.41
C GLU A 431 -16.68 -5.51 1.27
N PHE A 432 -15.58 -5.38 0.51
CA PHE A 432 -14.94 -4.10 0.26
C PHE A 432 -15.47 -3.48 -1.03
N HIS A 433 -15.87 -2.22 -0.97
CA HIS A 433 -16.22 -1.42 -2.14
C HIS A 433 -15.14 -0.34 -2.38
N GLU A 434 -15.51 0.94 -2.43
CA GLU A 434 -14.60 2.05 -2.70
C GLU A 434 -13.79 2.49 -1.47
N ILE A 435 -12.62 3.09 -1.72
CA ILE A 435 -11.84 3.79 -0.69
C ILE A 435 -12.50 5.15 -0.44
N ILE A 436 -12.85 5.43 0.81
CA ILE A 436 -13.48 6.69 1.25
C ILE A 436 -12.54 7.57 2.08
N GLY A 437 -11.41 7.03 2.53
CA GLY A 437 -10.41 7.80 3.27
C GLY A 437 -9.07 7.09 3.35
N SER A 438 -8.00 7.85 3.58
CA SER A 438 -6.67 7.32 3.83
C SER A 438 -5.95 8.18 4.86
N GLY A 439 -5.56 7.58 5.99
CA GLY A 439 -4.86 8.24 7.08
C GLY A 439 -3.48 7.64 7.37
N SER A 440 -2.88 8.07 8.47
CA SER A 440 -1.65 7.51 9.06
C SER A 440 -1.80 6.01 9.34
N PHE A 441 -2.96 5.59 9.84
CA PHE A 441 -3.22 4.22 10.32
C PHE A 441 -3.66 3.24 9.24
N GLY A 442 -4.03 3.73 8.05
CA GLY A 442 -4.42 2.87 6.93
C GLY A 442 -5.52 3.46 6.05
N LYS A 443 -6.14 2.60 5.25
CA LYS A 443 -7.20 2.98 4.30
C LYS A 443 -8.57 2.66 4.90
N VAL A 444 -9.50 3.58 4.74
CA VAL A 444 -10.91 3.41 5.10
C VAL A 444 -11.68 3.12 3.83
N TYR A 445 -12.41 2.01 3.84
CA TYR A 445 -13.24 1.55 2.73
C TYR A 445 -14.70 1.69 3.11
N ARG A 446 -15.53 2.07 2.15
CA ARG A 446 -16.95 1.75 2.23
C ARG A 446 -17.10 0.26 1.91
N GLY A 447 -17.99 -0.41 2.62
CA GLY A 447 -18.20 -1.83 2.45
C GLY A 447 -19.53 -2.30 2.97
N LYS A 448 -19.68 -3.62 3.06
CA LYS A 448 -20.87 -4.28 3.58
C LYS A 448 -20.48 -5.37 4.56
N CYS A 449 -21.17 -5.43 5.69
CA CYS A 449 -21.00 -6.46 6.71
C CYS A 449 -22.39 -6.91 7.16
N ARG A 450 -22.68 -8.21 7.08
CA ARG A 450 -23.99 -8.80 7.49
C ARG A 450 -25.20 -8.02 6.94
N ASN A 451 -25.16 -7.66 5.66
CA ASN A 451 -26.18 -6.84 4.97
C ASN A 451 -26.33 -5.37 5.40
N LYS A 452 -25.43 -4.83 6.22
CA LYS A 452 -25.38 -3.40 6.57
C LYS A 452 -24.22 -2.71 5.87
N ILE A 453 -24.43 -1.46 5.42
CA ILE A 453 -23.37 -0.62 4.85
C ILE A 453 -22.49 -0.12 6.00
N VAL A 454 -21.18 -0.33 5.88
CA VAL A 454 -20.20 -0.06 6.94
C VAL A 454 -18.99 0.68 6.40
N ALA A 455 -18.29 1.38 7.29
CA ALA A 455 -16.95 1.87 7.06
C ALA A 455 -15.94 0.88 7.65
N ILE A 456 -14.98 0.44 6.84
CA ILE A 456 -13.97 -0.55 7.21
C ILE A 456 -12.61 0.12 7.19
N LYS A 457 -12.07 0.40 8.38
CA LYS A 457 -10.72 0.95 8.56
C LYS A 457 -9.73 -0.20 8.62
N ARG A 458 -9.02 -0.46 7.52
CA ARG A 458 -7.94 -1.47 7.45
C ARG A 458 -6.65 -0.88 8.00
N TYR A 459 -6.10 -1.52 9.02
CA TYR A 459 -4.78 -1.15 9.52
C TYR A 459 -3.69 -1.63 8.55
N ARG A 460 -2.63 -0.83 8.37
CA ARG A 460 -1.57 -1.15 7.41
C ARG A 460 -0.87 -2.45 7.80
N ALA A 461 -0.85 -3.41 6.89
CA ALA A 461 0.02 -4.58 6.96
C ALA A 461 1.46 -4.19 6.57
N ASN A 462 2.12 -3.33 7.36
CA ASN A 462 3.56 -3.16 7.22
C ASN A 462 4.23 -4.36 7.89
N THR A 463 5.08 -5.06 7.14
CA THR A 463 5.72 -6.34 7.48
C THR A 463 6.74 -6.27 8.62
N TYR A 464 6.77 -5.16 9.35
CA TYR A 464 7.49 -4.98 10.61
C TYR A 464 6.58 -4.17 11.51
N CYS A 465 5.94 -4.83 12.48
CA CYS A 465 5.08 -4.19 13.47
C CYS A 465 5.89 -3.12 14.20
N SER A 466 5.57 -1.84 13.97
CA SER A 466 5.99 -0.80 14.90
C SER A 466 5.22 -1.06 16.20
N LYS A 467 5.89 -1.06 17.35
CA LYS A 467 5.27 -1.31 18.66
C LYS A 467 3.99 -0.48 18.88
N SER A 468 3.89 0.70 18.25
CA SER A 468 2.73 1.59 18.35
C SER A 468 1.47 1.11 17.60
N ASP A 469 1.56 0.41 16.47
CA ASP A 469 0.38 0.19 15.61
C ASP A 469 -0.62 -0.81 16.21
N THR A 470 -0.11 -1.91 16.79
CA THR A 470 -0.94 -2.90 17.50
C THR A 470 -1.52 -2.32 18.78
N ASP A 471 -0.73 -1.55 19.54
CA ASP A 471 -1.21 -0.85 20.73
C ASP A 471 -2.31 0.15 20.41
N MET A 472 -2.16 0.91 19.31
CA MET A 472 -3.18 1.85 18.83
C MET A 472 -4.44 1.14 18.38
N PHE A 473 -4.32 0.04 17.63
CA PHE A 473 -5.47 -0.78 17.24
C PHE A 473 -6.20 -1.34 18.45
N CYS A 474 -5.49 -2.00 19.38
CA CYS A 474 -6.10 -2.61 20.55
C CYS A 474 -6.79 -1.55 21.42
N ARG A 475 -6.18 -0.37 21.54
CA ARG A 475 -6.74 0.75 22.28
C ARG A 475 -7.99 1.32 21.62
N GLU A 476 -7.96 1.56 20.30
CA GLU A 476 -9.11 2.08 19.57
C GLU A 476 -10.30 1.13 19.70
N VAL A 477 -10.09 -0.19 19.55
CA VAL A 477 -11.15 -1.19 19.75
C VAL A 477 -11.65 -1.21 21.20
N SER A 478 -10.74 -1.13 22.19
CA SER A 478 -11.10 -1.09 23.62
C SER A 478 -11.88 0.17 24.02
N ILE A 479 -11.69 1.26 23.29
CA ILE A 479 -12.47 2.49 23.45
C ILE A 479 -13.83 2.29 22.78
N LEU A 480 -13.84 2.01 21.47
CA LEU A 480 -15.04 1.91 20.65
C LEU A 480 -16.08 0.91 21.19
N CYS A 481 -15.63 -0.23 21.73
CA CYS A 481 -16.55 -1.24 22.26
C CYS A 481 -17.32 -0.81 23.52
N ARG A 482 -16.92 0.31 24.15
CA ARG A 482 -17.57 0.88 25.34
C ARG A 482 -18.46 2.08 25.01
N LEU A 483 -18.41 2.58 23.77
CA LEU A 483 -19.15 3.77 23.37
C LEU A 483 -20.53 3.39 22.86
N ASN A 484 -21.55 4.08 23.38
CA ASN A 484 -22.91 3.98 22.91
C ASN A 484 -23.61 5.32 23.13
N HIS A 485 -23.57 6.19 22.14
CA HIS A 485 -24.18 7.52 22.18
C HIS A 485 -24.56 7.97 20.76
N PRO A 486 -25.72 8.63 20.54
CA PRO A 486 -26.19 9.02 19.21
C PRO A 486 -25.22 9.95 18.45
N CYS A 487 -24.46 10.78 19.17
CA CYS A 487 -23.49 11.72 18.60
C CYS A 487 -22.06 11.15 18.51
N VAL A 488 -21.88 9.84 18.67
CA VAL A 488 -20.58 9.15 18.56
C VAL A 488 -20.72 8.02 17.55
N ILE A 489 -19.71 7.81 16.71
CA ILE A 489 -19.76 6.81 15.65
C ILE A 489 -20.07 5.41 16.21
N PRO A 490 -21.13 4.73 15.73
CA PRO A 490 -21.45 3.40 16.21
C PRO A 490 -20.41 2.36 15.80
N PHE A 491 -19.93 1.58 16.77
CA PHE A 491 -19.02 0.46 16.56
C PHE A 491 -19.79 -0.80 16.14
N VAL A 492 -19.36 -1.43 15.05
CA VAL A 492 -19.98 -2.65 14.51
C VAL A 492 -19.18 -3.90 14.92
N GLY A 493 -17.85 -3.79 14.94
CA GLY A 493 -16.98 -4.88 15.36
C GLY A 493 -15.55 -4.73 14.84
N ALA A 494 -14.70 -5.70 15.16
CA ALA A 494 -13.30 -5.72 14.73
C ALA A 494 -12.85 -7.11 14.31
N CYS A 495 -11.94 -7.14 13.34
CA CYS A 495 -11.21 -8.34 12.94
C CYS A 495 -9.92 -8.41 13.76
N LEU A 496 -9.84 -9.39 14.66
CA LEU A 496 -8.75 -9.51 15.65
C LEU A 496 -7.86 -10.74 15.43
N ASP A 497 -8.12 -11.57 14.41
CA ASP A 497 -7.52 -12.90 14.27
C ASP A 497 -6.00 -12.83 14.03
N ASP A 498 -5.58 -11.95 13.12
CA ASP A 498 -4.19 -11.76 12.72
C ASP A 498 -3.87 -10.28 12.46
N PRO A 499 -2.67 -9.77 12.82
CA PRO A 499 -2.28 -8.38 12.57
C PRO A 499 -2.39 -7.91 11.12
N SER A 500 -2.17 -8.79 10.13
CA SER A 500 -2.36 -8.46 8.70
C SER A 500 -3.85 -8.32 8.33
N GLN A 501 -4.74 -8.83 9.17
CA GLN A 501 -6.20 -8.81 9.01
C GLN A 501 -6.90 -7.77 9.89
N PHE A 502 -6.15 -7.01 10.70
CA PHE A 502 -6.72 -5.96 11.54
C PHE A 502 -7.60 -5.01 10.75
N ALA A 503 -8.84 -4.91 11.20
CA ALA A 503 -9.86 -4.04 10.66
C ALA A 503 -10.79 -3.60 11.78
N ILE A 504 -11.10 -2.31 11.82
CA ILE A 504 -12.13 -1.74 12.68
C ILE A 504 -13.33 -1.41 11.79
N VAL A 505 -14.50 -1.90 12.16
CA VAL A 505 -15.73 -1.72 11.40
C VAL A 505 -16.67 -0.83 12.20
N THR A 506 -17.04 0.30 11.61
CA THR A 506 -18.01 1.25 12.15
C THR A 506 -19.17 1.43 11.18
N GLN A 507 -20.24 2.06 11.66
CA GLN A 507 -21.34 2.44 10.77
C GLN A 507 -20.85 3.41 9.68
N TYR A 508 -21.31 3.21 8.44
CA TYR A 508 -21.06 4.17 7.37
C TYR A 508 -21.99 5.38 7.53
N VAL A 509 -21.42 6.58 7.47
CA VAL A 509 -22.14 7.86 7.56
C VAL A 509 -22.11 8.50 6.17
N SER A 510 -23.28 8.60 5.52
CA SER A 510 -23.36 8.89 4.07
C SER A 510 -23.11 10.34 3.69
N GLY A 511 -23.32 11.31 4.58
CA GLY A 511 -23.07 12.73 4.31
C GLY A 511 -21.59 13.12 4.33
N GLY A 512 -20.68 12.21 4.67
CA GLY A 512 -19.24 12.44 4.66
C GLY A 512 -18.75 13.30 5.82
N SER A 513 -17.55 13.86 5.69
CA SER A 513 -16.94 14.71 6.72
C SER A 513 -17.41 16.16 6.65
N LEU A 514 -17.41 16.85 7.79
CA LEU A 514 -17.67 18.29 7.86
C LEU A 514 -16.68 19.08 7.00
N PHE A 515 -15.41 18.66 6.95
CA PHE A 515 -14.40 19.27 6.09
C PHE A 515 -14.79 19.19 4.61
N SER A 516 -15.21 18.01 4.13
CA SER A 516 -15.66 17.82 2.76
C SER A 516 -16.85 18.71 2.43
N LEU A 517 -17.80 18.83 3.36
CA LEU A 517 -18.99 19.67 3.18
C LEU A 517 -18.62 21.17 3.06
N LEU A 518 -17.77 21.67 3.95
CA LEU A 518 -17.40 23.09 4.02
C LEU A 518 -16.42 23.50 2.91
N HIS A 519 -15.42 22.69 2.60
CA HIS A 519 -14.27 23.13 1.79
C HIS A 519 -14.20 22.48 0.41
N GLU A 520 -14.57 21.21 0.29
CA GLU A 520 -14.56 20.50 -1.00
C GLU A 520 -15.83 20.78 -1.78
N GLN A 521 -16.99 20.68 -1.12
CA GLN A 521 -18.31 20.95 -1.71
C GLN A 521 -18.72 22.42 -1.61
N LYS A 522 -18.10 23.19 -0.70
CA LYS A 522 -18.40 24.62 -0.45
C LYS A 522 -19.88 24.90 -0.21
N ARG A 523 -20.56 23.99 0.49
CA ARG A 523 -21.98 24.14 0.79
C ARG A 523 -22.22 25.24 1.81
N LEU A 524 -23.20 26.09 1.54
CA LEU A 524 -23.68 27.08 2.49
C LEU A 524 -24.61 26.41 3.50
N ILE A 525 -24.24 26.48 4.78
CA ILE A 525 -25.02 25.93 5.90
C ILE A 525 -25.64 27.09 6.67
N ASP A 526 -26.94 27.04 6.94
CA ASP A 526 -27.61 28.06 7.73
C ASP A 526 -27.23 27.97 9.22
N LEU A 527 -27.48 29.04 9.98
CA LEU A 527 -27.06 29.11 11.39
C LEU A 527 -27.71 28.03 12.26
N GLN A 528 -28.95 27.62 11.95
CA GLN A 528 -29.64 26.59 12.72
C GLN A 528 -28.95 25.25 12.58
N SER A 529 -28.69 24.83 11.34
CA SER A 529 -27.94 23.62 11.03
C SER A 529 -26.53 23.65 11.63
N LYS A 530 -25.84 24.79 11.59
CA LYS A 530 -24.53 24.96 12.24
C LYS A 530 -24.61 24.73 13.76
N LEU A 531 -25.64 25.27 14.41
CA LEU A 531 -25.85 25.08 15.85
C LEU A 531 -26.19 23.63 16.20
N ILE A 532 -26.97 22.92 15.37
CA ILE A 532 -27.27 21.49 15.55
C ILE A 532 -25.99 20.66 15.45
N ILE A 533 -25.17 20.87 14.42
CA ILE A 533 -23.89 20.18 14.25
C ILE A 533 -22.96 20.46 15.44
N ALA A 534 -22.84 21.72 15.85
CA ALA A 534 -22.04 22.10 17.02
C ALA A 534 -22.54 21.42 18.30
N MET A 535 -23.86 21.39 18.50
CA MET A 535 -24.51 20.74 19.64
C MET A 535 -24.20 19.25 19.71
N ASP A 536 -24.38 18.53 18.60
CA ASP A 536 -24.16 17.10 18.54
C ASP A 536 -22.71 16.75 18.87
N VAL A 537 -21.75 17.48 18.29
CA VAL A 537 -20.33 17.30 18.62
C VAL A 537 -20.07 17.59 20.10
N ALA A 538 -20.63 18.66 20.66
CA ALA A 538 -20.46 18.99 22.07
C ALA A 538 -21.04 17.90 23.00
N ARG A 539 -22.23 17.36 22.69
CA ARG A 539 -22.84 16.24 23.43
C ARG A 539 -22.03 14.95 23.31
N GLY A 540 -21.48 14.67 22.13
CA GLY A 540 -20.57 13.54 21.92
C GLY A 540 -19.32 13.64 22.80
N MET A 541 -18.71 14.82 22.88
CA MET A 541 -17.54 15.06 23.72
C MET A 541 -17.87 15.07 25.22
N GLU A 542 -18.99 15.67 25.62
CA GLU A 542 -19.49 15.60 27.00
C GLU A 542 -19.67 14.16 27.47
N TYR A 543 -20.28 13.32 26.62
CA TYR A 543 -20.45 11.90 26.89
C TYR A 543 -19.11 11.21 27.14
N LEU A 544 -18.10 11.41 26.28
CA LEU A 544 -16.77 10.80 26.42
C LEU A 544 -16.07 11.23 27.72
N HIS A 545 -16.21 12.50 28.10
CA HIS A 545 -15.54 13.07 29.26
C HIS A 545 -16.21 12.69 30.59
N ASN A 546 -17.51 12.35 30.55
CA ASN A 546 -18.29 11.94 31.73
C ASN A 546 -18.40 10.42 31.92
N LEU A 547 -17.73 9.62 31.09
CA LEU A 547 -17.64 8.17 31.31
C LEU A 547 -16.96 7.85 32.66
N THR A 548 -17.27 6.69 33.24
CA THR A 548 -16.65 6.20 34.48
C THR A 548 -15.11 6.15 34.39
N GLN A 549 -14.60 5.88 33.19
CA GLN A 549 -13.22 6.15 32.81
C GLN A 549 -13.25 7.20 31.69
N PRO A 550 -12.99 8.49 32.00
CA PRO A 550 -13.04 9.57 31.01
C PRO A 550 -12.11 9.29 29.83
N ILE A 551 -12.61 9.55 28.62
CA ILE A 551 -11.87 9.35 27.37
C ILE A 551 -11.58 10.69 26.75
N ILE A 552 -10.31 10.93 26.43
CA ILE A 552 -9.87 12.09 25.68
C ILE A 552 -9.73 11.70 24.20
N HIS A 553 -10.25 12.51 23.29
CA HIS A 553 -10.20 12.24 21.85
C HIS A 553 -8.82 12.49 21.23
N ARG A 554 -8.15 13.61 21.53
CA ARG A 554 -6.80 14.04 21.08
C ARG A 554 -6.63 14.39 19.60
N ASP A 555 -7.63 14.19 18.76
CA ASP A 555 -7.58 14.51 17.32
C ASP A 555 -8.94 15.00 16.80
N LEU A 556 -9.65 15.79 17.60
CA LEU A 556 -10.91 16.38 17.18
C LEU A 556 -10.65 17.46 16.10
N ASN A 557 -11.15 17.25 14.90
CA ASN A 557 -11.02 18.17 13.76
C ASN A 557 -12.20 17.96 12.79
N SER A 558 -12.36 18.85 11.80
CA SER A 558 -13.49 18.77 10.85
C SER A 558 -13.46 17.57 9.90
N HIS A 559 -12.34 16.85 9.75
CA HIS A 559 -12.31 15.57 9.02
C HIS A 559 -12.91 14.42 9.85
N ASN A 560 -12.81 14.51 11.18
CA ASN A 560 -13.24 13.50 12.14
C ASN A 560 -14.67 13.75 12.68
N ILE A 561 -15.35 14.77 12.17
CA ILE A 561 -16.78 15.01 12.40
C ILE A 561 -17.53 14.58 11.14
N LEU A 562 -18.37 13.55 11.26
CA LEU A 562 -19.14 13.01 10.14
C LEU A 562 -20.61 13.44 10.25
N LEU A 563 -21.28 13.60 9.11
CA LEU A 563 -22.65 14.09 9.03
C LEU A 563 -23.57 13.06 8.38
N TYR A 564 -24.70 12.77 9.02
CA TYR A 564 -25.79 12.04 8.39
C TYR A 564 -26.53 12.93 7.37
N GLU A 565 -27.34 12.30 6.51
CA GLU A 565 -28.16 13.02 5.52
C GLU A 565 -29.20 13.95 6.15
N ASP A 566 -29.60 13.68 7.39
CA ASP A 566 -30.52 14.51 8.18
C ASP A 566 -29.82 15.70 8.89
N GLY A 567 -28.49 15.80 8.77
CA GLY A 567 -27.69 16.89 9.32
C GLY A 567 -27.16 16.68 10.73
N HIS A 568 -27.47 15.55 11.35
CA HIS A 568 -26.91 15.21 12.66
C HIS A 568 -25.44 14.81 12.54
N ALA A 569 -24.65 15.25 13.52
CA ALA A 569 -23.21 15.02 13.53
C ALA A 569 -22.82 13.90 14.48
N VAL A 570 -21.78 13.15 14.11
CA VAL A 570 -21.13 12.19 14.98
C VAL A 570 -19.64 12.43 15.04
N VAL A 571 -19.09 12.25 16.24
CA VAL A 571 -17.66 12.24 16.49
C VAL A 571 -17.10 10.89 16.07
N ALA A 572 -16.06 10.89 15.23
CA ALA A 572 -15.44 9.71 14.66
C ALA A 572 -13.90 9.73 14.78
N ASP A 573 -13.27 8.61 14.43
CA ASP A 573 -11.82 8.35 14.47
C ASP A 573 -11.17 8.44 15.86
N PHE A 574 -11.14 7.31 16.54
CA PHE A 574 -10.65 7.18 17.92
C PHE A 574 -9.20 6.68 18.01
N GLY A 575 -8.43 6.71 16.92
CA GLY A 575 -7.07 6.14 16.87
C GLY A 575 -6.07 6.81 17.80
N GLU A 576 -6.24 8.11 18.03
CA GLU A 576 -5.42 8.89 18.97
C GLU A 576 -6.01 8.98 20.38
N SER A 577 -7.20 8.45 20.62
CA SER A 577 -7.91 8.61 21.89
C SER A 577 -7.28 7.80 23.03
N ARG A 578 -7.47 8.26 24.28
CA ARG A 578 -6.85 7.67 25.50
C ARG A 578 -7.79 7.76 26.71
N PHE A 579 -7.64 6.85 27.67
CA PHE A 579 -8.27 6.95 29.00
C PHE A 579 -7.46 7.90 29.91
N LEU A 580 -8.13 8.74 30.69
CA LEU A 580 -7.50 9.78 31.52
C LEU A 580 -6.70 9.23 32.75
N LEU A 581 -6.85 7.95 33.12
CA LEU A 581 -6.40 7.39 34.42
C LEU A 581 -5.42 6.21 34.36
N SER A 582 -4.73 5.93 33.25
CA SER A 582 -3.71 4.87 33.28
C SER A 582 -2.52 5.32 34.14
N MET A 583 -2.33 4.70 35.31
CA MET A 583 -1.22 4.93 36.24
C MET A 583 0.16 4.47 35.69
N ASP A 584 0.24 4.07 34.43
CA ASP A 584 1.49 3.73 33.80
C ASP A 584 2.18 5.01 33.33
N GLU A 585 3.45 5.17 33.74
CA GLU A 585 4.39 6.16 33.22
C GLU A 585 4.73 5.94 31.73
N ASP A 586 3.74 5.60 30.89
CA ASP A 586 3.91 5.51 29.45
C ASP A 586 3.97 6.94 28.91
N ASN A 587 5.21 7.43 28.70
CA ASN A 587 5.47 8.64 27.92
C ASN A 587 4.62 8.60 26.65
N MET A 588 3.66 9.52 26.58
CA MET A 588 2.70 9.67 25.49
C MET A 588 3.43 9.61 24.14
N THR A 589 2.99 8.71 23.27
CA THR A 589 3.60 8.44 21.95
C THR A 589 3.92 9.73 21.21
N LYS A 590 5.14 9.86 20.66
CA LYS A 590 5.72 11.04 19.96
C LYS A 590 4.96 11.52 18.71
N GLN A 591 3.81 10.95 18.38
CA GLN A 591 3.02 11.33 17.21
C GLN A 591 1.81 12.17 17.65
N PRO A 592 1.86 13.50 17.49
CA PRO A 592 0.68 14.35 17.64
C PRO A 592 -0.33 14.07 16.50
N GLY A 593 -1.63 14.14 16.79
CA GLY A 593 -2.70 14.24 15.79
C GLY A 593 -2.57 15.49 14.91
N ASN A 594 -3.65 15.95 14.29
CA ASN A 594 -3.58 17.07 13.36
C ASN A 594 -3.18 18.39 14.04
N LEU A 595 -1.92 18.80 13.84
CA LEU A 595 -1.30 19.96 14.50
C LEU A 595 -2.09 21.27 14.38
N ARG A 596 -2.90 21.44 13.32
CA ARG A 596 -3.65 22.68 13.09
C ARG A 596 -4.77 22.91 14.11
N TRP A 597 -5.42 21.84 14.59
CA TRP A 597 -6.51 21.93 15.59
C TRP A 597 -6.02 21.59 17.00
N MET A 598 -4.73 21.32 17.16
CA MET A 598 -4.15 20.86 18.42
C MET A 598 -3.94 22.01 19.41
N ALA A 599 -4.26 21.76 20.68
CA ALA A 599 -4.03 22.73 21.74
C ALA A 599 -2.52 22.94 22.02
N PRO A 600 -2.07 24.16 22.37
CA PRO A 600 -0.67 24.47 22.66
C PRO A 600 0.01 23.59 23.70
N GLU A 601 -0.71 23.24 24.78
CA GLU A 601 -0.16 22.46 25.89
C GLU A 601 0.20 21.03 25.51
N VAL A 602 -0.42 20.50 24.45
CA VAL A 602 -0.23 19.11 23.98
C VAL A 602 1.21 18.84 23.53
N PHE A 603 1.90 19.87 23.02
CA PHE A 603 3.29 19.76 22.57
C PHE A 603 4.28 20.61 23.37
N THR A 604 3.82 21.57 24.17
CA THR A 604 4.70 22.40 25.03
C THR A 604 4.88 21.83 26.44
N GLN A 605 3.95 21.00 26.93
CA GLN A 605 3.98 20.41 28.27
C GLN A 605 3.80 18.88 28.16
N CYS A 606 4.89 18.15 27.95
CA CYS A 606 4.90 16.71 27.60
C CYS A 606 4.25 15.74 28.60
N THR A 607 3.68 16.20 29.72
CA THR A 607 3.24 15.33 30.83
C THR A 607 1.87 15.66 31.45
N ARG A 608 1.16 16.71 31.01
CA ARG A 608 -0.14 17.12 31.60
C ARG A 608 -1.17 17.52 30.53
N TYR A 609 -1.84 16.52 29.97
CA TYR A 609 -2.97 16.73 29.05
C TYR A 609 -4.28 16.41 29.80
N THR A 610 -5.27 17.30 29.75
CA THR A 610 -6.61 17.09 30.33
C THR A 610 -7.68 17.17 29.23
N VAL A 611 -8.92 16.83 29.56
CA VAL A 611 -10.10 17.00 28.68
C VAL A 611 -10.24 18.41 28.08
N LYS A 612 -9.59 19.41 28.68
CA LYS A 612 -9.57 20.82 28.22
C LYS A 612 -8.89 21.02 26.87
N ALA A 613 -8.00 20.13 26.45
CA ALA A 613 -7.37 20.24 25.14
C ALA A 613 -8.33 19.83 24.00
N ASP A 614 -9.24 18.87 24.22
CA ASP A 614 -10.32 18.60 23.27
C ASP A 614 -11.26 19.81 23.13
N MET A 615 -11.50 20.57 24.22
CA MET A 615 -12.30 21.79 24.18
C MET A 615 -11.68 22.89 23.30
N PHE A 616 -10.35 22.99 23.29
CA PHE A 616 -9.64 23.90 22.39
C PHE A 616 -9.81 23.48 20.92
N SER A 617 -9.64 22.19 20.63
CA SER A 617 -9.85 21.64 19.29
C SER A 617 -11.29 21.83 18.82
N TYR A 618 -12.26 21.64 19.72
CA TYR A 618 -13.67 21.92 19.47
C TYR A 618 -13.92 23.40 19.15
N ALA A 619 -13.30 24.34 19.88
CA ALA A 619 -13.45 25.77 19.59
C ALA A 619 -12.94 26.13 18.19
N LEU A 620 -11.87 25.50 17.71
CA LEU A 620 -11.40 25.67 16.32
C LEU A 620 -12.35 25.07 15.30
N CYS A 621 -12.94 23.89 15.57
CA CYS A 621 -13.97 23.29 14.72
C CYS A 621 -15.23 24.16 14.67
N LEU A 622 -15.65 24.74 15.80
CA LEU A 622 -16.78 25.65 15.88
C LEU A 622 -16.51 26.93 15.08
N TRP A 623 -15.30 27.50 15.18
CA TRP A 623 -14.92 28.66 14.38
C TRP A 623 -14.97 28.33 12.88
N GLU A 624 -14.39 27.20 12.46
CA GLU A 624 -14.40 26.72 11.08
C GLU A 624 -15.82 26.50 10.54
N LEU A 625 -16.71 25.89 11.35
CA LEU A 625 -18.11 25.71 11.01
C LEU A 625 -18.85 27.04 10.82
N LEU A 626 -18.57 28.02 11.68
CA LEU A 626 -19.21 29.33 11.65
C LEU A 626 -18.75 30.17 10.47
N THR A 627 -17.44 30.19 10.18
CA THR A 627 -16.85 31.01 9.11
C THR A 627 -16.84 30.33 7.75
N GLY A 628 -16.84 29.00 7.71
CA GLY A 628 -16.55 28.23 6.49
C GLY A 628 -15.10 28.37 6.03
N GLU A 629 -14.20 28.85 6.90
CA GLU A 629 -12.78 29.04 6.59
C GLU A 629 -11.91 28.02 7.32
N ILE A 630 -10.81 27.60 6.68
CA ILE A 630 -9.82 26.73 7.32
C ILE A 630 -9.03 27.55 8.36
N PRO A 631 -8.94 27.13 9.63
CA PRO A 631 -8.17 27.84 10.64
C PRO A 631 -6.70 28.01 10.22
N PHE A 632 -6.22 29.25 10.17
CA PHE A 632 -4.88 29.58 9.68
C PHE A 632 -4.58 29.03 8.27
N ALA A 633 -5.53 29.13 7.32
CA ALA A 633 -5.40 28.62 5.96
C ALA A 633 -4.09 29.02 5.24
N HIS A 634 -3.54 30.20 5.59
CA HIS A 634 -2.31 30.74 5.03
C HIS A 634 -1.02 30.08 5.58
N LEU A 635 -1.12 29.29 6.64
CA LEU A 635 0.00 28.62 7.30
C LEU A 635 -0.07 27.10 7.11
N LYS A 636 1.11 26.47 7.07
CA LYS A 636 1.24 25.01 7.22
C LYS A 636 0.83 24.61 8.66
N PRO A 637 0.31 23.39 8.89
CA PRO A 637 -0.18 22.96 10.21
C PRO A 637 0.81 23.17 11.37
N ALA A 638 2.09 22.85 11.17
CA ALA A 638 3.12 23.05 12.20
C ALA A 638 3.39 24.53 12.52
N ALA A 639 3.29 25.42 11.52
CA ALA A 639 3.44 26.85 11.72
C ALA A 639 2.23 27.45 12.44
N ALA A 640 1.02 27.00 12.11
CA ALA A 640 -0.20 27.38 12.83
C ALA A 640 -0.13 26.95 14.31
N ALA A 641 0.33 25.73 14.59
CA ALA A 641 0.56 25.26 15.96
C ALA A 641 1.57 26.14 16.70
N ALA A 642 2.72 26.44 16.07
CA ALA A 642 3.75 27.30 16.65
C ALA A 642 3.22 28.70 16.98
N ASP A 643 2.46 29.33 16.08
CA ASP A 643 1.85 30.65 16.30
C ASP A 643 0.84 30.64 17.45
N MET A 644 0.05 29.57 17.59
CA MET A 644 -0.89 29.43 18.69
C MET A 644 -0.19 29.25 20.05
N ALA A 645 0.95 28.56 20.07
CA ALA A 645 1.68 28.26 21.31
C ALA A 645 2.65 29.35 21.75
N TYR A 646 3.48 29.86 20.84
CA TYR A 646 4.55 30.80 21.18
C TYR A 646 4.16 32.25 20.99
N HIS A 647 3.19 32.53 20.12
CA HIS A 647 2.73 33.88 19.82
C HIS A 647 1.30 34.16 20.30
N HIS A 648 0.63 33.15 20.87
CA HIS A 648 -0.76 33.21 21.35
C HIS A 648 -1.77 33.73 20.30
N ILE A 649 -1.46 33.55 19.01
CA ILE A 649 -2.33 34.00 17.92
C ILE A 649 -3.55 33.07 17.85
N ARG A 650 -4.72 33.61 17.52
CA ARG A 650 -5.97 32.88 17.28
C ARG A 650 -6.60 33.33 15.96
N PRO A 651 -7.41 32.49 15.29
CA PRO A 651 -8.21 32.90 14.14
C PRO A 651 -9.06 34.16 14.44
N PRO A 652 -9.22 35.07 13.48
CA PRO A 652 -9.99 36.29 13.70
C PRO A 652 -11.48 35.98 13.87
N ILE A 653 -12.12 36.54 14.89
CA ILE A 653 -13.57 36.47 15.08
C ILE A 653 -14.20 37.64 14.34
N GLY A 654 -14.87 37.36 13.21
CA GLY A 654 -15.57 38.36 12.42
C GLY A 654 -16.87 38.85 13.07
N TYR A 655 -17.32 40.06 12.68
CA TYR A 655 -18.58 40.65 13.16
C TYR A 655 -19.84 39.84 12.80
N SER A 656 -19.74 38.92 11.84
CA SER A 656 -20.82 38.02 11.42
C SER A 656 -21.13 36.91 12.42
N ILE A 657 -20.23 36.65 13.40
CA ILE A 657 -20.44 35.63 14.42
C ILE A 657 -21.24 36.23 15.58
N PRO A 658 -22.39 35.63 15.97
CA PRO A 658 -23.19 36.08 17.10
C PRO A 658 -22.39 36.19 18.41
N LYS A 659 -22.61 37.26 19.18
CA LYS A 659 -21.87 37.55 20.43
C LYS A 659 -21.80 36.37 21.42
N PRO A 660 -22.87 35.60 21.68
CA PRO A 660 -22.79 34.43 22.56
C PRO A 660 -21.79 33.37 22.07
N LEU A 661 -21.72 33.14 20.76
CA LEU A 661 -20.78 32.20 20.14
C LEU A 661 -19.36 32.75 20.12
N SER A 662 -19.20 34.05 19.89
CA SER A 662 -17.90 34.73 20.00
C SER A 662 -17.32 34.61 21.42
N ALA A 663 -18.14 34.79 22.46
CA ALA A 663 -17.72 34.62 23.85
C ALA A 663 -17.34 33.15 24.15
N LEU A 664 -18.11 32.19 23.61
CA LEU A 664 -17.82 30.77 23.73
C LEU A 664 -16.49 30.40 23.07
N LEU A 665 -16.21 30.90 21.86
CA LEU A 665 -14.92 30.70 21.17
C LEU A 665 -13.77 31.25 22.00
N MET A 666 -13.88 32.48 22.49
CA MET A 666 -12.85 33.14 23.31
C MET A 666 -12.51 32.34 24.58
N ARG A 667 -13.51 31.77 25.25
CA ARG A 667 -13.29 30.90 26.41
C ARG A 667 -12.79 29.51 26.00
N GLY A 668 -13.31 28.94 24.92
CA GLY A 668 -12.98 27.59 24.44
C GLY A 668 -11.51 27.42 24.05
N TRP A 669 -10.89 28.42 23.44
CA TRP A 669 -9.47 28.38 23.04
C TRP A 669 -8.53 29.21 23.95
N ASN A 670 -8.95 29.42 25.21
CA ASN A 670 -8.16 30.19 26.19
C ASN A 670 -6.74 29.60 26.32
N ALA A 671 -5.76 30.48 26.47
CA ALA A 671 -4.37 30.08 26.67
C ALA A 671 -4.19 29.27 27.96
N CYS A 672 -4.95 29.58 29.02
CA CYS A 672 -5.01 28.77 30.23
C CYS A 672 -6.03 27.62 30.05
N PRO A 673 -5.62 26.34 30.15
CA PRO A 673 -6.53 25.21 30.00
C PRO A 673 -7.67 25.20 31.03
N GLU A 674 -7.39 25.59 32.27
CA GLU A 674 -8.36 25.58 33.38
C GLU A 674 -9.49 26.61 33.20
N GLU A 675 -9.24 27.66 32.41
CA GLU A 675 -10.24 28.71 32.11
C GLU A 675 -11.20 28.31 30.98
N ARG A 676 -10.95 27.17 30.32
CA ARG A 676 -11.82 26.67 29.25
C ARG A 676 -13.06 26.01 29.88
N PRO A 677 -14.25 26.19 29.29
CA PRO A 677 -15.49 25.62 29.82
C PRO A 677 -15.46 24.08 29.76
N GLU A 678 -16.30 23.43 30.56
CA GLU A 678 -16.64 22.02 30.37
C GLU A 678 -17.67 21.87 29.24
N PHE A 679 -17.71 20.71 28.58
CA PHE A 679 -18.67 20.48 27.50
C PHE A 679 -20.15 20.57 27.96
N SER A 680 -20.46 20.27 29.22
CA SER A 680 -21.81 20.48 29.79
C SER A 680 -22.25 21.95 29.77
N GLU A 681 -21.32 22.87 30.03
CA GLU A 681 -21.55 24.31 29.92
C GLU A 681 -21.71 24.74 28.46
N VAL A 682 -20.91 24.16 27.56
CA VAL A 682 -20.98 24.41 26.11
C VAL A 682 -22.34 23.99 25.55
N VAL A 683 -22.80 22.78 25.89
CA VAL A 683 -24.11 22.25 25.49
C VAL A 683 -25.21 23.19 25.96
N SER A 684 -25.21 23.56 27.26
CA SER A 684 -26.20 24.50 27.82
C SER A 684 -26.21 25.84 27.07
N LYS A 685 -25.04 26.38 26.72
CA LYS A 685 -24.95 27.67 26.02
C LYS A 685 -25.39 27.58 24.57
N LEU A 686 -25.10 26.48 23.88
CA LEU A 686 -25.58 26.26 22.51
C LEU A 686 -27.09 26.01 22.47
N GLU A 687 -27.68 25.41 23.50
CA GLU A 687 -29.12 25.19 23.60
C GLU A 687 -29.82 26.54 23.73
N GLU A 688 -29.30 27.41 24.60
CA GLU A 688 -29.76 28.80 24.70
C GLU A 688 -29.65 29.55 23.37
N CYS A 689 -28.56 29.35 22.60
CA CYS A 689 -28.40 29.96 21.29
C CYS A 689 -29.41 29.42 20.27
N LEU A 690 -29.68 28.11 20.28
CA LEU A 690 -30.64 27.48 19.38
C LEU A 690 -32.08 27.92 19.69
N CYS A 691 -32.44 28.03 20.98
CA CYS A 691 -33.73 28.56 21.42
C CYS A 691 -33.91 30.04 21.04
N ASN A 692 -32.83 30.82 21.00
CA ASN A 692 -32.86 32.26 20.70
C ASN A 692 -32.38 32.59 19.27
N ILE A 693 -32.47 31.65 18.33
CA ILE A 693 -31.86 31.80 16.99
C ILE A 693 -32.41 33.02 16.21
N GLU A 694 -33.69 33.33 16.38
CA GLU A 694 -34.34 34.48 15.76
C GLU A 694 -33.79 35.82 16.27
N LEU A 695 -33.31 35.86 17.52
CA LEU A 695 -32.67 37.02 18.15
C LEU A 695 -31.18 37.14 17.81
N MET A 696 -30.59 36.11 17.19
CA MET A 696 -29.16 36.04 16.84
C MET A 696 -28.86 36.37 15.37
N SER A 697 -29.89 36.61 14.55
CA SER A 697 -29.71 37.07 13.17
C SER A 697 -29.21 38.52 13.12
N PRO A 698 -28.28 38.87 12.19
CA PRO A 698 -27.66 40.20 12.14
C PRO A 698 -28.63 41.36 11.82
N ALA A 699 -29.93 41.09 11.63
CA ALA A 699 -30.95 42.08 11.34
C ALA A 699 -31.69 42.62 12.60
N SER A 700 -31.50 42.06 13.81
CA SER A 700 -32.38 42.36 14.95
C SER A 700 -31.72 43.09 16.14
N SER A 701 -30.44 43.48 16.10
CA SER A 701 -29.86 44.28 17.18
C SER A 701 -29.93 45.78 16.91
N ASN A 702 -31.15 46.33 16.98
CA ASN A 702 -31.41 47.77 17.13
C ASN A 702 -32.40 48.00 18.27
N SER A 703 -31.94 47.94 19.52
CA SER A 703 -32.59 48.62 20.65
C SER A 703 -31.70 48.66 21.91
N SER A 704 -31.19 49.87 22.18
CA SER A 704 -31.15 50.58 23.47
C SER A 704 -30.76 49.85 24.77
N GLY A 705 -29.72 50.38 25.44
CA GLY A 705 -29.47 50.14 26.87
C GLY A 705 -28.07 50.54 27.33
N SER A 706 -27.87 51.83 27.55
CA SER A 706 -26.68 52.43 28.19
C SER A 706 -26.45 51.93 29.62
N LEU A 707 -25.19 51.74 30.01
CA LEU A 707 -24.57 52.29 31.24
C LEU A 707 -23.07 51.86 31.32
N SER A 708 -22.18 52.84 31.37
CA SER A 708 -20.75 52.74 31.75
C SER A 708 -20.60 53.08 33.26
N PRO A 709 -19.39 53.18 33.89
CA PRO A 709 -18.03 52.88 33.44
C PRO A 709 -17.11 52.19 34.51
N SER A 710 -15.85 51.87 34.12
CA SER A 710 -14.58 52.29 34.79
C SER A 710 -13.49 51.22 35.10
N ALA A 711 -12.24 51.70 34.95
CA ALA A 711 -10.91 51.22 35.39
C ALA A 711 -10.08 50.41 34.36
N SER A 712 -9.30 51.02 33.45
CA SER A 712 -7.97 51.68 33.57
C SER A 712 -6.80 50.75 33.93
N SER A 713 -5.83 50.60 33.01
CA SER A 713 -4.40 50.96 33.20
C SER A 713 -3.51 50.53 32.01
N ASP A 714 -3.09 51.55 31.25
CA ASP A 714 -1.74 51.88 30.77
C ASP A 714 -0.82 50.88 30.03
N CYS A 715 -0.75 51.08 28.71
CA CYS A 715 0.36 51.68 27.95
C CYS A 715 1.85 51.37 28.32
N LEU A 716 2.67 50.88 27.37
CA LEU A 716 3.65 51.69 26.57
C LEU A 716 4.79 50.89 25.89
N PHE A 717 5.00 51.25 24.60
CA PHE A 717 6.23 51.38 23.78
C PHE A 717 7.14 50.22 23.35
N GLY A 718 7.43 50.14 22.03
CA GLY A 718 8.63 49.44 21.52
C GLY A 718 8.89 49.18 20.02
N ARG A 719 8.71 50.15 19.10
CA ARG A 719 9.40 50.35 17.78
C ARG A 719 9.33 49.35 16.58
N MET A 720 8.84 49.91 15.45
CA MET A 720 9.37 49.93 14.05
C MET A 720 9.25 48.70 13.07
N SER A 721 8.20 48.75 12.22
CA SER A 721 8.14 48.72 10.72
C SER A 721 8.71 47.54 9.88
N PRO A 722 8.30 47.36 8.59
CA PRO A 722 6.94 47.08 8.07
C PRO A 722 6.90 45.94 7.01
N GLY A 723 5.77 45.25 6.84
CA GLY A 723 5.63 44.24 5.78
C GLY A 723 4.19 43.78 5.48
N ARG A 724 3.56 44.44 4.49
CA ARG A 724 2.52 43.97 3.54
C ARG A 724 1.48 42.92 4.01
N SER A 725 0.18 43.25 3.91
CA SER A 725 -0.58 43.12 2.66
C SER A 725 -2.01 43.69 2.78
N HIS A 726 -2.38 44.51 1.78
CA HIS A 726 -3.74 44.94 1.49
C HIS A 726 -4.45 43.83 0.70
N VAL A 727 -5.38 43.07 1.28
CA VAL A 727 -6.38 42.28 0.52
C VAL A 727 -7.78 42.24 1.17
N ALA A 728 -8.00 42.78 2.38
CA ALA A 728 -9.29 42.63 3.07
C ALA A 728 -10.40 43.65 2.70
N ALA A 729 -10.16 44.61 1.81
CA ALA A 729 -11.07 45.75 1.61
C ALA A 729 -11.88 45.76 0.30
N LEU A 730 -11.86 44.70 -0.52
CA LEU A 730 -12.48 44.71 -1.86
C LEU A 730 -13.62 43.70 -2.10
N ARG A 731 -14.22 43.13 -1.05
CA ARG A 731 -15.31 42.15 -1.21
C ARG A 731 -16.71 42.65 -0.85
N SER A 732 -16.84 43.72 -0.07
CA SER A 732 -18.15 44.20 0.41
C SER A 732 -18.96 45.02 -0.60
N ARG A 733 -18.40 45.35 -1.78
CA ARG A 733 -19.09 46.21 -2.78
C ARG A 733 -19.82 45.42 -3.88
N PHE A 734 -19.43 44.18 -4.16
CA PHE A 734 -20.04 43.34 -5.21
C PHE A 734 -21.32 42.61 -4.75
N GLU A 735 -21.45 42.32 -3.45
CA GLU A 735 -22.63 41.61 -2.93
C GLU A 735 -23.86 42.52 -2.73
N LEU A 736 -23.66 43.83 -2.55
CA LEU A 736 -24.77 44.77 -2.35
C LEU A 736 -25.48 45.16 -3.67
N GLU A 737 -24.80 45.04 -4.81
CA GLU A 737 -25.32 45.45 -6.12
C GLU A 737 -26.15 44.34 -6.80
N TYR A 738 -25.94 43.08 -6.41
CA TYR A 738 -26.68 41.93 -6.94
C TYR A 738 -28.05 41.72 -6.25
N ALA A 739 -28.18 42.11 -4.98
CA ALA A 739 -29.42 41.98 -4.20
C ALA A 739 -30.54 42.95 -4.62
N LEU A 740 -30.23 44.00 -5.40
CA LEU A 740 -31.22 44.99 -5.87
C LEU A 740 -31.81 44.66 -7.26
N ASN A 741 -31.17 43.77 -8.04
CA ASN A 741 -31.60 43.47 -9.42
C ASN A 741 -32.51 42.24 -9.58
N THR A 742 -32.72 41.43 -8.54
CA THR A 742 -33.57 40.22 -8.61
C THR A 742 -35.03 40.45 -8.23
N ARG A 743 -35.46 41.71 -8.01
CA ARG A 743 -36.87 42.06 -7.74
C ARG A 743 -37.67 42.53 -8.96
N ALA A 744 -37.09 42.47 -10.15
CA ALA A 744 -37.79 42.77 -11.40
C ALA A 744 -37.46 41.70 -12.44
N VAL A 745 -38.29 40.66 -12.50
CA VAL A 745 -38.67 39.84 -13.68
C VAL A 745 -39.23 38.54 -13.10
N TRP A 746 -40.50 38.58 -12.72
CA TRP A 746 -41.45 37.47 -12.72
C TRP A 746 -42.85 38.08 -12.58
N SER A 747 -43.33 38.67 -13.67
CA SER A 747 -44.77 38.73 -13.92
C SER A 747 -45.06 38.09 -15.28
N SER A 748 -46.07 37.21 -15.25
CA SER A 748 -46.84 36.68 -16.38
C SER A 748 -46.12 35.82 -17.43
N GLY A 749 -46.39 34.51 -17.36
CA GLY A 749 -46.28 33.62 -18.51
C GLY A 749 -47.48 33.70 -19.46
N ARG A 750 -47.27 33.22 -20.68
CA ARG A 750 -48.28 32.58 -21.55
C ARG A 750 -47.58 31.85 -22.71
N ARG A 751 -47.83 30.52 -22.79
CA ARG A 751 -47.97 29.60 -23.96
C ARG A 751 -46.87 29.65 -25.06
N SER A 752 -46.39 28.58 -25.69
CA SER A 752 -46.83 27.18 -25.85
C SER A 752 -45.73 26.37 -26.57
N SER A 753 -45.54 25.12 -26.15
CA SER A 753 -45.19 23.91 -26.92
C SER A 753 -44.31 24.01 -28.18
N GLN A 754 -43.08 23.50 -28.07
CA GLN A 754 -42.53 22.45 -28.95
C GLN A 754 -41.35 21.78 -28.22
N GLY A 755 -41.35 20.45 -28.12
CA GLY A 755 -40.39 19.68 -27.34
C GLY A 755 -39.03 19.61 -28.02
N LEU A 756 -37.99 19.98 -27.28
CA LEU A 756 -36.59 19.80 -27.69
C LEU A 756 -36.14 18.36 -27.36
N SER A 757 -35.31 17.79 -28.23
CA SER A 757 -34.82 16.42 -28.07
C SER A 757 -33.85 16.28 -26.89
N LEU A 758 -33.76 15.07 -26.31
CA LEU A 758 -32.91 14.75 -25.15
C LEU A 758 -31.42 15.09 -25.39
N ASP A 759 -30.98 15.10 -26.64
CA ASP A 759 -29.59 15.42 -27.03
C ASP A 759 -29.31 16.93 -27.09
N GLU A 760 -30.34 17.79 -27.19
CA GLU A 760 -30.18 19.25 -27.05
C GLU A 760 -30.17 19.68 -25.57
N LEU A 761 -30.89 18.98 -24.69
CA LEU A 761 -30.83 19.20 -23.23
C LEU A 761 -29.45 18.83 -22.63
N ARG A 762 -28.76 17.84 -23.22
CA ARG A 762 -27.40 17.46 -22.81
C ARG A 762 -26.32 18.46 -23.21
N ARG A 763 -26.54 19.29 -24.23
CA ARG A 763 -25.55 20.29 -24.68
C ARG A 763 -25.59 21.60 -23.89
N ASN A 764 -26.67 21.90 -23.17
CA ASN A 764 -26.88 23.20 -22.53
C ASN A 764 -26.85 23.22 -20.99
N MET A 765 -26.50 22.11 -20.32
CA MET A 765 -26.35 22.06 -18.85
C MET A 765 -24.95 21.58 -18.47
N GLN A 766 -24.06 22.52 -18.14
CA GLN A 766 -22.78 22.24 -17.47
C GLN A 766 -22.99 22.22 -15.94
N PHE A 767 -23.57 21.14 -15.41
CA PHE A 767 -23.50 20.86 -13.98
C PHE A 767 -23.17 19.38 -13.75
N PRO A 768 -22.25 19.06 -12.82
CA PRO A 768 -21.93 17.67 -12.51
C PRO A 768 -23.12 17.03 -11.78
N ILE A 769 -23.51 15.85 -12.26
CA ILE A 769 -24.51 14.98 -11.62
C ILE A 769 -23.76 14.09 -10.63
N ASP A 770 -24.26 13.95 -9.40
CA ASP A 770 -23.66 13.04 -8.42
C ASP A 770 -23.94 11.56 -8.77
N ARG A 771 -23.32 10.63 -8.04
CA ARG A 771 -23.47 9.18 -8.30
C ARG A 771 -24.89 8.64 -8.10
N ASN A 772 -25.81 9.44 -7.57
CA ASN A 772 -27.21 9.07 -7.33
C ASN A 772 -28.19 9.78 -8.29
N GLY A 773 -27.69 10.56 -9.25
CA GLY A 773 -28.53 11.17 -10.29
C GLY A 773 -29.25 12.46 -9.87
N TYR A 774 -28.88 13.07 -8.74
CA TYR A 774 -29.49 14.31 -8.29
C TYR A 774 -28.74 15.55 -8.82
N VAL A 775 -29.50 16.56 -9.23
CA VAL A 775 -29.00 17.91 -9.51
C VAL A 775 -29.01 18.68 -8.19
N SER A 776 -27.90 18.67 -7.45
CA SER A 776 -27.76 19.56 -6.30
C SER A 776 -27.26 20.92 -6.78
N ASP A 777 -28.12 21.94 -6.71
CA ASP A 777 -27.71 23.33 -6.91
C ASP A 777 -26.63 23.71 -5.87
N PRO A 778 -25.38 23.99 -6.28
CA PRO A 778 -24.30 24.35 -5.36
C PRO A 778 -24.57 25.66 -4.59
N LEU A 779 -25.56 26.45 -5.03
CA LEU A 779 -25.90 27.75 -4.47
C LEU A 779 -27.06 27.72 -3.46
N SER A 780 -27.72 26.57 -3.29
CA SER A 780 -28.82 26.43 -2.33
C SER A 780 -28.30 26.24 -0.91
N THR A 781 -28.77 27.07 0.03
CA THR A 781 -28.44 26.92 1.46
C THR A 781 -29.04 25.62 2.00
N MET A 782 -28.20 24.74 2.55
CA MET A 782 -28.67 23.56 3.25
C MET A 782 -29.40 23.95 4.53
N ARG A 783 -30.58 23.35 4.75
CA ARG A 783 -31.38 23.48 5.96
C ARG A 783 -31.80 22.09 6.42
N PHE A 784 -31.51 21.74 7.67
CA PHE A 784 -31.99 20.52 8.29
C PHE A 784 -33.23 20.82 9.14
N HIS A 785 -34.36 20.24 8.76
CA HIS A 785 -35.63 20.43 9.49
C HIS A 785 -35.68 19.49 10.69
N SER A 786 -35.75 20.05 11.90
CA SER A 786 -36.05 19.27 13.11
C SER A 786 -37.49 18.75 13.03
N SER A 787 -37.66 17.46 12.79
CA SER A 787 -38.97 16.80 12.92
C SER A 787 -39.21 16.45 14.39
N SER A 788 -39.79 17.39 15.14
CA SER A 788 -40.36 17.11 16.47
C SER A 788 -41.89 17.21 16.40
N ASN A 789 -42.55 16.11 16.79
CA ASN A 789 -43.99 15.87 16.96
C ASN A 789 -44.76 15.34 15.74
N THR A 790 -44.53 14.06 15.41
CA THR A 790 -45.63 13.17 15.01
C THR A 790 -46.54 12.93 16.22
N SER A 791 -47.76 13.42 16.09
CA SER A 791 -48.91 13.11 16.93
C SER A 791 -49.10 11.60 17.11
N LEU A 792 -49.12 11.17 18.38
CA LEU A 792 -49.82 9.96 18.79
C LEU A 792 -51.33 10.19 18.60
N GLU A 793 -51.91 9.62 17.55
CA GLU A 793 -53.34 9.25 17.51
C GLU A 793 -53.48 7.90 16.79
N ASP A 794 -53.95 6.92 17.57
CA ASP A 794 -54.87 5.82 17.25
C ASP A 794 -54.89 5.19 15.84
N ALA A 795 -54.56 3.89 15.78
CA ALA A 795 -55.54 2.80 15.70
C ALA A 795 -55.05 1.59 14.86
N SER A 796 -55.23 0.41 15.46
CA SER A 796 -55.30 -0.96 14.89
C SER A 796 -54.10 -1.55 14.19
#